data_AF-A0A7J7CL24-F1
#
_entry.id   AF-A0A7J7CL24-F1
#
_cell.length_a   1.000
_cell.length_b   1.000
_cell.length_c   1.000
_cell.angle_alpha   90.00
_cell.angle_beta   90.00
_cell.angle_gamma   90.00
#
_symmetry.space_group_name_H-M   'P 1'
#
loop_
_entity.id
_entity.type
_entity.pdbx_description
1 polymer ?
#
loop_
_entity_poly.entity_id
_entity_poly.type
_entity_poly.pdbx_seq_one_letter_code
_entity_poly.pdbx_strand_id
1 'polypeptide(L)'
;MQLIPHSEVRFVSTCRFFRALKYRWIKPCSDARFLKLKTCARDEKASFYHIDPEKDEELRGTKQEIEDKVKRIRKLVNEDHGEEDGVSVENSRKESLADLIDDFYEHYQSLYAHYDHLTGELRKKVHDKQDKESSSSSSDSDSDKSSKHKGDKNGKMEGEFRKMMDELKLELEAAKSEVTDLKRELIVTREEKEALDLEYQTALSRIKEADEANRDMMLEADRLTVEKSELLAEKEKLDQDLYIAGKIEAEQSQRLENIDAERHNLLVEKETAMRRIEEGEKITEDLKTTVDRLEAEKATLGQELETLKVEISDFEKMAKHRENEISALIRRLEDNENESVSRTENLTAQINSLLADMDSLRAHRAELEVRILFESGEASTQVKGLVDQVNMLQQELESLNSQKAELEMQLEKKTQEITEQLIQVENMKEQILGMTNDQHRLHEEKESLTEQINHLQREVNSLCIQKSELEEHIKTSILENTQLREEKEYKLNLEVAQKKIGEMAEEFRRKIEAKIQKVAELEEIIEELRRDVEVKGDELNTLVDYVRTLEVKLRLSNQKLRVTEQLLTEKEESFRDNEAKFLEEQKILEERITSLAQSLAANSEAYDKMITDVSGKVKNTMAGADIVIHKFEEDFGNYESCIVTVSKELQSAMHWVRETNNEREQLKTEISSLCMELKDKKEQESMFRERVGELEMKARKVEGEKEILIKTVQQLEMKVEVLQKITKEKDEGISGLGEEKREAIRQLCLWIDYHRSRNDYLREVLSKIPVRGRRTT
;
A
#
# COMPACT_ATOMS: atom_id res chain seq x y z
N MET A 1 -45.51 66.05 7.79
CA MET A 1 -45.90 65.51 9.10
C MET A 1 -44.97 64.35 9.42
N GLN A 2 -43.91 64.64 10.18
CA GLN A 2 -43.05 63.77 11.00
C GLN A 2 -42.44 62.46 10.41
N LEU A 3 -41.14 62.15 10.57
CA LEU A 3 -39.99 62.86 11.16
C LEU A 3 -38.68 62.19 10.65
N ILE A 4 -37.64 62.97 10.34
CA ILE A 4 -36.24 62.51 10.17
C ILE A 4 -35.44 63.02 11.40
N PRO A 5 -34.35 62.37 11.85
CA PRO A 5 -32.99 62.70 11.36
C PRO A 5 -32.11 61.44 11.13
N HIS A 6 -31.26 61.36 10.10
CA HIS A 6 -29.99 62.08 9.82
C HIS A 6 -28.84 61.86 10.82
N SER A 7 -27.86 61.05 10.39
CA SER A 7 -26.40 61.29 10.47
C SER A 7 -25.76 60.36 9.41
N GLU A 8 -25.21 60.84 8.28
CA GLU A 8 -23.94 61.55 8.11
C GLU A 8 -22.74 60.95 8.87
N VAL A 9 -21.69 60.52 8.14
CA VAL A 9 -20.37 61.17 8.16
C VAL A 9 -19.39 60.51 7.15
N ARG A 10 -19.03 61.29 6.12
CA ARG A 10 -17.71 61.48 5.47
C ARG A 10 -16.85 60.28 5.02
N PHE A 11 -16.69 60.20 3.71
CA PHE A 11 -15.35 60.07 3.10
C PHE A 11 -14.46 61.27 3.49
N VAL A 12 -13.22 61.04 3.92
CA VAL A 12 -11.98 61.80 3.60
C VAL A 12 -10.80 61.20 4.39
N SER A 13 -9.76 60.77 3.65
CA SER A 13 -8.33 60.67 4.00
C SER A 13 -7.89 60.54 5.48
N THR A 14 -7.13 59.47 5.76
CA THR A 14 -5.77 59.63 6.35
C THR A 14 -4.83 58.47 5.99
N CYS A 15 -3.92 58.71 5.04
CA CYS A 15 -2.67 57.96 4.98
C CYS A 15 -1.79 58.37 6.17
N ARG A 16 -1.53 57.45 7.11
CA ARG A 16 -0.29 57.29 7.89
C ARG A 16 -0.49 56.26 9.01
N PHE A 17 0.10 55.08 8.88
CA PHE A 17 1.22 54.75 9.75
C PHE A 17 2.19 53.78 9.06
N PHE A 18 3.48 54.03 9.26
CA PHE A 18 4.58 53.38 8.56
C PHE A 18 4.94 52.01 9.16
N ARG A 19 5.60 51.17 8.35
CA ARG A 19 6.55 50.10 8.74
C ARG A 19 6.51 49.61 10.20
N ALA A 20 6.11 48.35 10.40
CA ALA A 20 7.02 47.25 10.78
C ALA A 20 6.23 46.01 11.23
N LEU A 21 6.53 44.84 10.64
CA LEU A 21 6.61 43.53 11.31
C LEU A 21 7.02 42.44 10.31
N LYS A 22 8.21 42.62 9.72
CA LYS A 22 9.03 41.48 9.29
C LYS A 22 9.66 40.91 10.57
N TYR A 23 9.81 39.58 10.64
CA TYR A 23 10.24 38.79 11.82
C TYR A 23 9.21 38.63 12.95
N ARG A 24 8.82 37.37 13.24
CA ARG A 24 9.13 36.63 14.49
C ARG A 24 8.09 35.52 14.80
N TRP A 25 8.18 34.37 14.12
CA TRP A 25 7.56 33.11 14.55
C TRP A 25 8.46 31.90 14.24
N ILE A 26 9.62 31.84 14.91
CA ILE A 26 10.39 30.61 15.14
C ILE A 26 10.88 30.64 16.60
N LYS A 27 10.85 29.47 17.26
CA LYS A 27 11.48 29.12 18.56
C LYS A 27 10.72 29.51 19.87
N PRO A 28 10.93 28.79 21.00
CA PRO A 28 10.08 27.64 21.31
C PRO A 28 9.60 27.54 22.79
N CYS A 29 8.55 26.74 23.03
CA CYS A 29 8.36 26.00 24.29
C CYS A 29 8.14 24.52 23.91
N SER A 30 8.80 23.51 24.48
CA SER A 30 9.15 23.27 25.88
C SER A 30 7.92 22.98 26.74
N ASP A 31 7.36 21.77 26.62
CA ASP A 31 7.07 21.02 27.83
C ASP A 31 7.10 19.49 27.66
N ALA A 32 7.29 18.79 28.78
CA ALA A 32 7.74 17.40 28.81
C ALA A 32 6.64 16.35 28.60
N ARG A 33 6.86 15.47 27.61
CA ARG A 33 6.59 14.01 27.69
C ARG A 33 7.05 13.28 26.42
N PHE A 34 8.27 12.72 26.46
CA PHE A 34 8.70 11.46 25.80
C PHE A 34 10.21 11.30 25.98
N LEU A 35 10.61 10.72 27.13
CA LEU A 35 12.02 10.52 27.48
C LEU A 35 12.27 9.05 27.77
N LYS A 36 12.44 8.25 26.71
CA LYS A 36 13.07 6.92 26.68
C LYS A 36 13.10 6.38 25.24
N LEU A 37 14.24 6.59 24.56
CA LEU A 37 14.83 5.79 23.46
C LEU A 37 15.84 6.66 22.70
N LYS A 38 17.00 6.92 23.32
CA LYS A 38 18.15 7.54 22.63
C LYS A 38 19.50 7.10 23.20
N THR A 39 19.67 5.79 23.32
CA THR A 39 20.92 5.10 23.70
C THR A 39 21.05 3.76 22.96
N CYS A 40 21.10 3.80 21.62
CA CYS A 40 21.70 2.78 20.73
C CYS A 40 21.67 3.30 19.29
N ALA A 41 22.68 4.10 18.91
CA ALA A 41 22.94 4.55 17.53
C ALA A 41 24.35 5.16 17.41
N ARG A 42 25.32 4.53 18.08
CA ARG A 42 26.75 4.56 17.72
C ARG A 42 27.19 3.11 17.72
N ASP A 43 28.19 2.81 16.90
CA ASP A 43 28.76 1.48 16.67
C ASP A 43 27.91 0.55 15.79
N GLU A 44 27.56 1.02 14.59
CA GLU A 44 27.35 0.14 13.43
C GLU A 44 27.64 0.85 12.08
N LYS A 45 28.92 1.19 11.87
CA LYS A 45 29.49 1.54 10.55
C LYS A 45 30.89 0.92 10.41
N ALA A 46 30.94 -0.41 10.41
CA ALA A 46 32.18 -1.16 10.26
C ALA A 46 31.99 -2.57 9.64
N SER A 47 31.27 -2.67 8.53
CA SER A 47 31.53 -3.66 7.46
C SER A 47 30.61 -3.39 6.26
N PHE A 48 30.94 -3.97 5.10
CA PHE A 48 30.23 -3.81 3.83
C PHE A 48 30.13 -2.35 3.32
N TYR A 49 31.17 -1.90 2.63
CA TYR A 49 31.14 -1.42 1.23
C TYR A 49 32.56 -0.96 0.85
N HIS A 50 33.33 -1.84 0.21
CA HIS A 50 34.43 -1.36 -0.65
C HIS A 50 33.81 -0.89 -1.97
N ILE A 51 33.39 0.38 -1.98
CA ILE A 51 33.29 1.13 -3.23
C ILE A 51 34.73 1.39 -3.67
N ASP A 52 35.01 1.11 -4.94
CA ASP A 52 36.31 1.38 -5.55
C ASP A 52 36.55 2.91 -5.54
N PRO A 53 37.60 3.42 -4.89
CA PRO A 53 37.79 4.87 -4.74
C PRO A 53 37.87 5.60 -6.10
N GLU A 54 38.34 4.92 -7.15
CA GLU A 54 38.41 5.47 -8.50
C GLU A 54 36.99 5.74 -9.07
N LYS A 55 36.02 4.86 -8.78
CA LYS A 55 34.60 5.04 -9.18
C LYS A 55 33.86 6.08 -8.33
N ASP A 56 34.22 6.25 -7.06
CA ASP A 56 33.65 7.31 -6.21
C ASP A 56 34.15 8.71 -6.66
N GLU A 57 35.37 8.79 -7.19
CA GLU A 57 35.94 9.99 -7.80
C GLU A 57 35.20 10.37 -9.12
N GLU A 58 34.90 9.40 -9.99
CA GLU A 58 34.08 9.60 -11.21
C GLU A 58 32.64 10.02 -10.89
N LEU A 59 32.01 9.39 -9.89
CA LEU A 59 30.68 9.78 -9.40
C LEU A 59 30.65 11.20 -8.82
N ARG A 60 31.74 11.64 -8.18
CA ARG A 60 31.87 13.03 -7.72
C ARG A 60 32.04 14.01 -8.88
N GLY A 61 32.78 13.63 -9.93
CA GLY A 61 32.95 14.42 -11.15
C GLY A 61 31.63 14.65 -11.91
N THR A 62 30.92 13.57 -12.23
CA THR A 62 29.62 13.62 -12.93
C THR A 62 28.56 14.39 -12.14
N LYS A 63 28.51 14.21 -10.80
CA LYS A 63 27.63 15.00 -9.93
C LYS A 63 27.94 16.50 -9.99
N GLN A 64 29.21 16.89 -9.97
CA GLN A 64 29.62 18.29 -10.03
C GLN A 64 29.24 18.93 -11.37
N GLU A 65 29.40 18.19 -12.48
CA GLU A 65 29.01 18.63 -13.82
C GLU A 65 27.49 18.82 -13.94
N ILE A 66 26.69 17.91 -13.37
CA ILE A 66 25.23 18.02 -13.26
C ILE A 66 24.83 19.27 -12.45
N GLU A 67 25.45 19.50 -11.27
CA GLU A 67 25.14 20.69 -10.45
C GLU A 67 25.48 22.01 -11.17
N ASP A 68 26.56 22.05 -11.96
CA ASP A 68 26.97 23.26 -12.68
C ASP A 68 26.16 23.48 -13.98
N LYS A 69 25.70 22.42 -14.67
CA LYS A 69 24.69 22.53 -15.75
C LYS A 69 23.34 23.02 -15.20
N VAL A 70 22.87 22.50 -14.05
CA VAL A 70 21.63 22.96 -13.39
C VAL A 70 21.71 24.43 -12.94
N LYS A 71 22.87 24.91 -12.45
CA LYS A 71 23.08 26.35 -12.21
C LYS A 71 22.95 27.18 -13.48
N ARG A 72 23.43 26.67 -14.63
CA ARG A 72 23.38 27.34 -15.92
C ARG A 72 21.95 27.44 -16.46
N ILE A 73 21.17 26.36 -16.39
CA ILE A 73 19.71 26.35 -16.67
C ILE A 73 19.00 27.36 -15.76
N ARG A 74 19.24 27.29 -14.44
CA ARG A 74 18.64 28.22 -13.47
C ARG A 74 19.04 29.68 -13.74
N LYS A 75 20.19 29.96 -14.34
CA LYS A 75 20.60 31.33 -14.72
C LYS A 75 19.82 31.82 -15.95
N LEU A 76 19.71 31.00 -17.00
CA LEU A 76 18.93 31.33 -18.21
C LEU A 76 17.44 31.55 -17.93
N VAL A 77 16.87 30.82 -16.96
CA VAL A 77 15.46 30.94 -16.53
C VAL A 77 15.20 32.17 -15.64
N ASN A 78 16.22 32.76 -15.00
CA ASN A 78 16.07 33.92 -14.10
C ASN A 78 16.65 35.24 -14.65
N GLU A 79 17.26 35.23 -15.85
CA GLU A 79 17.75 36.44 -16.52
C GLU A 79 16.60 37.13 -17.28
N ASP A 80 15.79 37.84 -16.51
CA ASP A 80 14.67 38.66 -16.96
C ASP A 80 15.13 40.13 -17.07
N HIS A 81 15.43 40.58 -18.29
CA HIS A 81 15.77 41.97 -18.61
C HIS A 81 14.85 42.43 -19.74
N GLY A 82 14.17 43.56 -19.51
CA GLY A 82 12.92 43.89 -20.18
C GLY A 82 13.05 44.54 -21.56
N GLU A 83 11.89 44.60 -22.22
CA GLU A 83 11.50 45.55 -23.26
C GLU A 83 12.58 45.93 -24.29
N GLU A 84 12.78 45.09 -25.31
CA GLU A 84 12.89 45.58 -26.70
C GLU A 84 12.58 44.48 -27.73
N ASP A 85 12.22 44.94 -28.93
CA ASP A 85 11.50 44.21 -29.98
C ASP A 85 12.34 43.09 -30.66
N GLY A 86 11.79 41.88 -30.86
CA GLY A 86 12.50 40.82 -31.59
C GLY A 86 12.06 39.35 -31.36
N VAL A 87 11.04 38.90 -32.09
CA VAL A 87 10.53 37.50 -32.11
C VAL A 87 11.61 36.44 -32.44
N SER A 88 12.74 36.81 -33.05
CA SER A 88 13.85 35.89 -33.34
C SER A 88 14.70 35.53 -32.11
N VAL A 89 14.81 36.41 -31.11
CA VAL A 89 15.70 36.20 -29.94
C VAL A 89 15.09 35.18 -28.99
N GLU A 90 13.77 35.23 -28.76
CA GLU A 90 13.06 34.25 -27.93
C GLU A 90 13.20 32.81 -28.46
N ASN A 91 13.13 32.62 -29.78
CA ASN A 91 13.28 31.29 -30.37
C ASN A 91 14.69 30.76 -30.14
N SER A 92 15.75 31.56 -30.37
CA SER A 92 17.13 31.14 -30.08
C SER A 92 17.35 30.79 -28.60
N ARG A 93 16.68 31.50 -27.68
CA ARG A 93 16.76 31.22 -26.24
C ARG A 93 16.02 29.93 -25.87
N LYS A 94 14.83 29.70 -26.44
CA LYS A 94 14.05 28.46 -26.28
C LYS A 94 14.77 27.24 -26.87
N GLU A 95 15.39 27.39 -28.03
CA GLU A 95 16.19 26.36 -28.71
C GLU A 95 17.45 26.03 -27.89
N SER A 96 18.22 27.04 -27.44
CA SER A 96 19.38 26.83 -26.55
C SER A 96 19.03 26.26 -25.16
N LEU A 97 17.79 26.42 -24.71
CA LEU A 97 17.28 25.84 -23.47
C LEU A 97 16.79 24.40 -23.69
N ALA A 98 16.20 24.10 -24.85
CA ALA A 98 15.84 22.75 -25.26
C ALA A 98 17.08 21.88 -25.42
N ASP A 99 18.10 22.34 -26.16
CA ASP A 99 19.39 21.66 -26.29
C ASP A 99 20.00 21.33 -24.91
N LEU A 100 19.93 22.26 -23.95
CA LEU A 100 20.50 22.09 -22.61
C LEU A 100 19.62 21.20 -21.70
N ILE A 101 18.36 20.97 -22.04
CA ILE A 101 17.44 20.03 -21.38
C ILE A 101 17.63 18.63 -21.96
N ASP A 102 17.77 18.49 -23.28
CA ASP A 102 18.01 17.21 -23.96
C ASP A 102 19.39 16.64 -23.59
N ASP A 103 20.42 17.50 -23.55
CA ASP A 103 21.77 17.15 -23.04
C ASP A 103 21.72 16.71 -21.55
N PHE A 104 20.86 17.34 -20.73
CA PHE A 104 20.62 16.89 -19.36
C PHE A 104 19.88 15.55 -19.28
N TYR A 105 18.95 15.29 -20.21
CA TYR A 105 18.19 14.04 -20.29
C TYR A 105 19.09 12.86 -20.70
N GLU A 106 19.97 13.04 -21.69
CA GLU A 106 20.98 12.05 -22.09
C GLU A 106 21.93 11.69 -20.93
N HIS A 107 22.42 12.69 -20.18
CA HIS A 107 23.22 12.42 -18.98
C HIS A 107 22.44 11.71 -17.87
N TYR A 108 21.15 12.01 -17.71
CA TYR A 108 20.28 11.30 -16.76
C TYR A 108 20.08 9.83 -17.17
N GLN A 109 19.86 9.56 -18.47
CA GLN A 109 19.77 8.20 -19.02
C GLN A 109 21.09 7.44 -18.85
N SER A 110 22.23 8.08 -19.09
CA SER A 110 23.57 7.50 -18.87
C SER A 110 23.81 7.12 -17.40
N LEU A 111 23.41 7.98 -16.46
CA LEU A 111 23.47 7.71 -15.03
C LEU A 111 22.57 6.53 -14.62
N TYR A 112 21.37 6.43 -15.21
CA TYR A 112 20.44 5.33 -14.96
C TYR A 112 21.00 4.00 -15.50
N ALA A 113 21.57 4.00 -16.70
CA ALA A 113 22.26 2.84 -17.28
C ALA A 113 23.47 2.39 -16.45
N HIS A 114 24.21 3.33 -15.85
CA HIS A 114 25.29 3.00 -14.91
C HIS A 114 24.77 2.41 -13.60
N TYR A 115 23.62 2.88 -13.09
CA TYR A 115 22.97 2.30 -11.91
C TYR A 115 22.45 0.88 -12.17
N ASP A 116 21.86 0.63 -13.35
CA ASP A 116 21.46 -0.71 -13.78
C ASP A 116 22.67 -1.65 -13.98
N HIS A 117 23.78 -1.12 -14.52
CA HIS A 117 25.03 -1.88 -14.62
C HIS A 117 25.58 -2.26 -13.23
N LEU A 118 25.62 -1.31 -12.28
CA LEU A 118 26.07 -1.55 -10.92
C LEU A 118 25.15 -2.53 -10.16
N THR A 119 23.85 -2.44 -10.38
CA THR A 119 22.84 -3.37 -9.84
C THR A 119 22.96 -4.76 -10.49
N GLY A 120 23.35 -4.81 -11.76
CA GLY A 120 23.72 -6.04 -12.47
C GLY A 120 24.99 -6.70 -11.93
N GLU A 121 26.04 -5.93 -11.67
CA GLU A 121 27.27 -6.42 -11.02
C GLU A 121 27.02 -6.90 -9.59
N LEU A 122 26.17 -6.21 -8.83
CA LEU A 122 25.73 -6.66 -7.49
C LEU A 122 24.96 -7.99 -7.58
N ARG A 123 24.03 -8.14 -8.55
CA ARG A 123 23.34 -9.42 -8.79
C ARG A 123 24.30 -10.54 -9.17
N LYS A 124 25.34 -10.26 -9.97
CA LYS A 124 26.41 -11.23 -10.30
C LYS A 124 27.22 -11.64 -9.07
N LYS A 125 27.69 -10.68 -8.26
CA LYS A 125 28.45 -10.96 -7.02
C LYS A 125 27.66 -11.74 -5.97
N VAL A 126 26.33 -11.69 -6.00
CA VAL A 126 25.45 -12.53 -5.16
C VAL A 126 25.36 -13.98 -5.67
N HIS A 127 25.63 -14.25 -6.95
CA HIS A 127 25.58 -15.59 -7.55
C HIS A 127 26.93 -16.31 -7.64
N ASP A 128 28.06 -15.63 -7.42
CA ASP A 128 29.41 -16.25 -7.38
C ASP A 128 29.74 -16.99 -6.05
N LYS A 129 28.71 -17.35 -5.25
CA LYS A 129 28.86 -18.11 -4.00
C LYS A 129 27.90 -19.29 -3.86
N GLN A 130 27.63 -20.01 -4.96
CA GLN A 130 27.04 -21.35 -4.85
C GLN A 130 27.40 -22.25 -6.05
N ASP A 131 28.68 -22.63 -6.18
CA ASP A 131 29.09 -23.82 -6.96
C ASP A 131 30.55 -24.23 -6.71
N LYS A 132 30.75 -25.01 -5.64
CA LYS A 132 31.83 -26.01 -5.40
C LYS A 132 31.92 -26.30 -3.90
N GLU A 133 31.67 -27.56 -3.51
CA GLU A 133 32.76 -28.44 -3.12
C GLU A 133 32.30 -29.90 -3.04
N SER A 134 33.22 -30.81 -3.38
CA SER A 134 33.02 -32.25 -3.26
C SER A 134 33.49 -32.74 -1.89
N SER A 135 33.06 -33.95 -1.55
CA SER A 135 33.49 -34.80 -0.43
C SER A 135 34.88 -34.56 0.21
N SER A 136 34.95 -34.79 1.53
CA SER A 136 35.93 -35.62 2.27
C SER A 136 36.74 -35.02 3.44
N SER A 137 36.50 -35.59 4.64
CA SER A 137 37.47 -36.16 5.61
C SER A 137 38.44 -35.30 6.46
N SER A 138 38.72 -35.84 7.68
CA SER A 138 39.80 -35.52 8.66
C SER A 138 39.75 -34.13 9.33
N SER A 139 40.26 -33.86 10.55
CA SER A 139 41.25 -34.51 11.45
C SER A 139 40.86 -34.30 12.95
N ASP A 140 41.44 -34.91 14.00
CA ASP A 140 42.10 -36.22 14.27
C ASP A 140 42.31 -36.35 15.81
N SER A 141 42.67 -37.54 16.34
CA SER A 141 43.22 -37.71 17.72
C SER A 141 43.97 -39.04 17.89
N ASP A 142 45.24 -38.95 18.30
CA ASP A 142 46.18 -40.06 18.38
C ASP A 142 46.12 -40.88 19.69
N SER A 143 46.45 -42.17 19.61
CA SER A 143 47.43 -42.75 20.54
C SER A 143 48.10 -44.01 19.99
N ASP A 144 49.41 -43.93 19.81
CA ASP A 144 50.30 -45.05 19.54
C ASP A 144 50.82 -45.65 20.86
N LYS A 145 51.02 -46.97 20.93
CA LYS A 145 52.32 -47.61 21.28
C LYS A 145 52.24 -49.14 21.26
N SER A 146 53.36 -49.75 20.88
CA SER A 146 53.51 -51.17 20.60
C SER A 146 54.46 -51.90 21.55
N SER A 147 54.15 -53.18 21.78
CA SER A 147 55.09 -54.32 21.94
C SER A 147 55.46 -54.89 23.34
N LYS A 148 55.41 -56.23 23.36
CA LYS A 148 56.37 -57.20 23.92
C LYS A 148 56.43 -57.55 25.44
N HIS A 149 55.94 -58.79 25.69
CA HIS A 149 56.74 -59.98 26.09
C HIS A 149 56.78 -60.44 27.58
N LYS A 150 56.50 -61.75 27.76
CA LYS A 150 56.97 -62.70 28.80
C LYS A 150 56.58 -62.49 30.29
N GLY A 151 55.85 -63.48 30.82
CA GLY A 151 56.52 -64.57 31.56
C GLY A 151 56.34 -64.66 33.08
N ASP A 152 55.74 -65.76 33.50
CA ASP A 152 55.99 -66.54 34.73
C ASP A 152 55.68 -66.02 36.15
N LYS A 153 54.95 -66.90 36.87
CA LYS A 153 55.09 -67.27 38.30
C LYS A 153 54.49 -66.38 39.39
N ASN A 154 53.18 -66.59 39.58
CA ASN A 154 52.55 -67.11 40.80
C ASN A 154 53.12 -66.67 42.17
N GLY A 155 52.34 -65.86 42.90
CA GLY A 155 52.36 -65.84 44.37
C GLY A 155 51.91 -64.53 45.02
N LYS A 156 50.73 -64.57 45.68
CA LYS A 156 50.19 -63.62 46.71
C LYS A 156 49.01 -62.71 46.30
N MET A 157 47.95 -63.33 45.76
CA MET A 157 46.71 -62.70 45.26
C MET A 157 45.95 -61.74 46.21
N GLU A 158 45.93 -61.95 47.53
CA GLU A 158 44.95 -61.27 48.42
C GLU A 158 45.21 -59.76 48.68
N GLY A 159 46.42 -59.28 48.41
CA GLY A 159 46.76 -57.85 48.52
C GLY A 159 46.44 -57.07 47.25
N GLU A 160 46.68 -57.69 46.08
CA GLU A 160 46.47 -57.08 44.76
C GLU A 160 44.99 -57.04 44.40
N PHE A 161 44.22 -58.10 44.71
CA PHE A 161 42.77 -58.07 44.56
C PHE A 161 42.11 -56.95 45.37
N ARG A 162 42.64 -56.61 46.55
CA ARG A 162 42.09 -55.55 47.39
C ARG A 162 42.36 -54.17 46.78
N LYS A 163 43.58 -53.93 46.29
CA LYS A 163 43.91 -52.71 45.54
C LYS A 163 43.07 -52.57 44.27
N MET A 164 43.01 -53.59 43.41
CA MET A 164 42.14 -53.57 42.23
C MET A 164 40.68 -53.34 42.59
N MET A 165 40.18 -53.91 43.68
CA MET A 165 38.80 -53.70 44.14
C MET A 165 38.55 -52.29 44.66
N ASP A 166 39.50 -51.69 45.39
CA ASP A 166 39.42 -50.30 45.85
C ASP A 166 39.56 -49.31 44.67
N GLU A 167 40.40 -49.62 43.68
CA GLU A 167 40.64 -48.83 42.46
C GLU A 167 39.44 -48.89 41.51
N LEU A 168 38.91 -50.08 41.20
CA LEU A 168 37.65 -50.27 40.47
C LEU A 168 36.45 -49.63 41.18
N LYS A 169 36.46 -49.58 42.52
CA LYS A 169 35.42 -48.90 43.31
C LYS A 169 35.55 -47.37 43.20
N LEU A 170 36.77 -46.85 43.14
CA LEU A 170 37.04 -45.43 42.90
C LEU A 170 36.62 -45.02 41.47
N GLU A 171 36.97 -45.83 40.47
CA GLU A 171 36.50 -45.65 39.08
C GLU A 171 34.98 -45.77 38.96
N LEU A 172 34.35 -46.71 39.68
CA LEU A 172 32.89 -46.85 39.70
C LEU A 172 32.19 -45.66 40.37
N GLU A 173 32.74 -45.09 41.44
CA GLU A 173 32.21 -43.85 42.03
C GLU A 173 32.48 -42.62 41.13
N ALA A 174 33.63 -42.56 40.46
CA ALA A 174 33.91 -41.52 39.46
C ALA A 174 32.93 -41.58 38.28
N ALA A 175 32.74 -42.74 37.66
CA ALA A 175 31.79 -42.96 36.58
C ALA A 175 30.33 -42.71 37.02
N LYS A 176 29.96 -43.04 38.28
CA LYS A 176 28.66 -42.62 38.84
C LYS A 176 28.56 -41.10 38.95
N SER A 177 29.60 -40.41 39.38
CA SER A 177 29.60 -38.95 39.48
C SER A 177 29.45 -38.30 38.10
N GLU A 178 30.20 -38.75 37.10
CA GLU A 178 30.06 -38.32 35.70
C GLU A 178 28.66 -38.60 35.14
N VAL A 179 28.08 -39.78 35.41
CA VAL A 179 26.69 -40.07 35.02
C VAL A 179 25.69 -39.16 35.74
N THR A 180 25.94 -38.73 36.98
CA THR A 180 25.08 -37.72 37.62
C THR A 180 25.26 -36.32 37.07
N ASP A 181 26.46 -35.96 36.60
CA ASP A 181 26.73 -34.65 35.97
C ASP A 181 26.15 -34.57 34.56
N LEU A 182 26.39 -35.58 33.71
CA LEU A 182 25.75 -35.70 32.39
C LEU A 182 24.22 -35.74 32.50
N LYS A 183 23.66 -36.33 33.57
CA LYS A 183 22.22 -36.32 33.82
C LYS A 183 21.69 -34.95 34.25
N ARG A 184 22.49 -34.12 34.94
CA ARG A 184 22.16 -32.71 35.21
C ARG A 184 22.22 -31.89 33.93
N GLU A 185 23.25 -32.08 33.12
CA GLU A 185 23.42 -31.40 31.83
C GLU A 185 22.30 -31.75 30.84
N LEU A 186 21.84 -33.01 30.81
CA LEU A 186 20.66 -33.43 30.05
C LEU A 186 19.36 -32.78 30.53
N ILE A 187 19.23 -32.49 31.83
CA ILE A 187 18.08 -31.77 32.39
C ILE A 187 18.14 -30.29 31.98
N VAL A 188 19.31 -29.65 32.14
CA VAL A 188 19.51 -28.24 31.75
C VAL A 188 19.26 -28.04 30.25
N THR A 189 19.87 -28.85 29.39
CA THR A 189 19.66 -28.76 27.94
C THR A 189 18.22 -29.07 27.50
N ARG A 190 17.48 -29.88 28.29
CA ARG A 190 16.04 -30.08 28.09
C ARG A 190 15.24 -28.83 28.49
N GLU A 191 15.53 -28.24 29.64
CA GLU A 191 14.87 -27.02 30.13
C GLU A 191 15.14 -25.83 29.20
N GLU A 192 16.37 -25.69 28.69
CA GLU A 192 16.76 -24.73 27.66
C GLU A 192 15.99 -24.96 26.35
N LYS A 193 15.82 -26.22 25.91
CA LYS A 193 15.00 -26.53 24.74
C LYS A 193 13.53 -26.17 24.95
N GLU A 194 12.95 -26.51 26.10
CA GLU A 194 11.56 -26.18 26.42
C GLU A 194 11.34 -24.66 26.52
N ALA A 195 12.33 -23.91 27.02
CA ALA A 195 12.34 -22.45 26.99
C ALA A 195 12.41 -21.88 25.56
N LEU A 196 13.30 -22.42 24.70
CA LEU A 196 13.41 -22.03 23.29
C LEU A 196 12.13 -22.34 22.49
N ASP A 197 11.48 -23.48 22.74
CA ASP A 197 10.20 -23.83 22.10
C ASP A 197 9.08 -22.83 22.51
N LEU A 198 9.08 -22.36 23.77
CA LEU A 198 8.15 -21.31 24.24
C LEU A 198 8.47 -19.93 23.64
N GLU A 199 9.75 -19.55 23.52
CA GLU A 199 10.17 -18.32 22.85
C GLU A 199 9.81 -18.35 21.36
N TYR A 200 10.01 -19.47 20.69
CA TYR A 200 9.62 -19.67 19.29
C TYR A 200 8.10 -19.55 19.08
N GLN A 201 7.28 -20.17 19.94
CA GLN A 201 5.82 -20.00 19.90
C GLN A 201 5.40 -18.55 20.14
N THR A 202 6.07 -17.85 21.07
CA THR A 202 5.82 -16.43 21.36
C THR A 202 6.20 -15.54 20.17
N ALA A 203 7.31 -15.84 19.48
CA ALA A 203 7.72 -15.16 18.27
C ALA A 203 6.73 -15.38 17.12
N LEU A 204 6.24 -16.61 16.93
CA LEU A 204 5.20 -16.92 15.93
C LEU A 204 3.89 -16.16 16.17
N SER A 205 3.44 -16.04 17.42
CA SER A 205 2.25 -15.23 17.74
C SER A 205 2.46 -13.76 17.41
N ARG A 206 3.62 -13.19 17.77
CA ARG A 206 3.98 -11.80 17.42
C ARG A 206 4.08 -11.55 15.92
N ILE A 207 4.57 -12.52 15.14
CA ILE A 207 4.60 -12.41 13.67
C ILE A 207 3.17 -12.38 13.11
N LYS A 208 2.26 -13.22 13.61
CA LYS A 208 0.84 -13.19 13.19
C LYS A 208 0.15 -11.88 13.54
N GLU A 209 0.36 -11.35 14.75
CA GLU A 209 -0.15 -10.04 15.18
C GLU A 209 0.38 -8.91 14.28
N ALA A 210 1.67 -8.94 13.93
CA ALA A 210 2.27 -7.97 13.01
C ALA A 210 1.73 -8.09 11.57
N ASP A 211 1.51 -9.31 11.08
CA ASP A 211 0.90 -9.56 9.77
C ASP A 211 -0.57 -9.11 9.72
N GLU A 212 -1.33 -9.26 10.81
CA GLU A 212 -2.69 -8.74 10.94
C GLU A 212 -2.69 -7.21 10.93
N ALA A 213 -1.84 -6.56 11.73
CA ALA A 213 -1.68 -5.10 11.70
C ALA A 213 -1.23 -4.58 10.32
N ASN A 214 -0.38 -5.31 9.61
CA ASN A 214 0.02 -4.96 8.23
C ASN A 214 -1.14 -5.06 7.24
N ARG A 215 -2.02 -6.08 7.37
CA ARG A 215 -3.25 -6.17 6.53
C ARG A 215 -4.20 -5.02 6.83
N ASP A 216 -4.42 -4.68 8.09
CA ASP A 216 -5.29 -3.57 8.49
C ASP A 216 -4.77 -2.23 7.97
N MET A 217 -3.45 -1.97 8.08
CA MET A 217 -2.82 -0.78 7.50
C MET A 217 -2.93 -0.74 5.97
N MET A 218 -2.89 -1.88 5.28
CA MET A 218 -3.05 -1.96 3.83
C MET A 218 -4.50 -1.68 3.40
N LEU A 219 -5.49 -2.24 4.11
CA LEU A 219 -6.92 -1.93 3.89
C LEU A 219 -7.23 -0.45 4.16
N GLU A 220 -6.61 0.16 5.16
CA GLU A 220 -6.70 1.60 5.43
C GLU A 220 -6.07 2.43 4.31
N ALA A 221 -4.89 2.02 3.80
CA ALA A 221 -4.25 2.68 2.67
C ALA A 221 -5.10 2.59 1.39
N ASP A 222 -5.69 1.43 1.10
CA ASP A 222 -6.61 1.25 -0.03
C ASP A 222 -7.85 2.15 0.13
N ARG A 223 -8.45 2.20 1.32
CA ARG A 223 -9.58 3.10 1.63
C ARG A 223 -9.24 4.57 1.40
N LEU A 224 -8.12 5.03 1.94
CA LEU A 224 -7.65 6.41 1.77
C LEU A 224 -7.29 6.72 0.30
N THR A 225 -6.90 5.71 -0.49
CA THR A 225 -6.64 5.87 -1.93
C THR A 225 -7.94 6.05 -2.71
N VAL A 226 -9.00 5.32 -2.35
CA VAL A 226 -10.36 5.52 -2.89
C VAL A 226 -10.91 6.89 -2.49
N GLU A 227 -10.90 7.24 -1.21
CA GLU A 227 -11.38 8.55 -0.71
C GLU A 227 -10.64 9.72 -1.38
N LYS A 228 -9.32 9.60 -1.58
CA LYS A 228 -8.53 10.58 -2.33
C LYS A 228 -8.98 10.69 -3.79
N SER A 229 -9.35 9.59 -4.44
CA SER A 229 -9.85 9.62 -5.84
C SER A 229 -11.23 10.27 -5.94
N GLU A 230 -12.11 10.03 -4.96
CA GLU A 230 -13.43 10.67 -4.86
C GLU A 230 -13.31 12.18 -4.63
N LEU A 231 -12.44 12.60 -3.71
CA LEU A 231 -12.16 14.02 -3.45
C LEU A 231 -11.50 14.73 -4.64
N LEU A 232 -10.70 14.03 -5.45
CA LEU A 232 -10.15 14.59 -6.69
C LEU A 232 -11.24 14.80 -7.74
N ALA A 233 -12.16 13.83 -7.91
CA ALA A 233 -13.30 13.97 -8.82
C ALA A 233 -14.27 15.08 -8.38
N GLU A 234 -14.52 15.22 -7.07
CA GLU A 234 -15.31 16.34 -6.52
C GLU A 234 -14.61 17.68 -6.78
N LYS A 235 -13.29 17.76 -6.58
CA LYS A 235 -12.51 18.96 -6.88
C LYS A 235 -12.58 19.34 -8.36
N GLU A 236 -12.39 18.39 -9.28
CA GLU A 236 -12.49 18.64 -10.72
C GLU A 236 -13.88 19.16 -11.11
N LYS A 237 -14.93 18.63 -10.50
CA LYS A 237 -16.30 19.13 -10.68
C LYS A 237 -16.47 20.55 -10.13
N LEU A 238 -15.93 20.85 -8.95
CA LEU A 238 -15.96 22.21 -8.38
C LEU A 238 -15.17 23.21 -9.22
N ASP A 239 -14.04 22.80 -9.80
CA ASP A 239 -13.25 23.61 -10.74
C ASP A 239 -14.04 23.90 -12.03
N GLN A 240 -14.83 22.93 -12.54
CA GLN A 240 -15.76 23.13 -13.67
C GLN A 240 -16.93 24.05 -13.31
N ASP A 241 -17.57 23.86 -12.15
CA ASP A 241 -18.67 24.70 -11.68
C ASP A 241 -18.21 26.15 -11.45
N LEU A 242 -17.00 26.36 -10.91
CA LEU A 242 -16.36 27.68 -10.80
C LEU A 242 -16.10 28.33 -12.16
N TYR A 243 -15.63 27.58 -13.15
CA TYR A 243 -15.42 28.08 -14.50
C TYR A 243 -16.74 28.49 -15.17
N ILE A 244 -17.81 27.71 -14.99
CA ILE A 244 -19.16 28.04 -15.47
C ILE A 244 -19.69 29.29 -14.75
N ALA A 245 -19.53 29.37 -13.43
CA ALA A 245 -19.95 30.53 -12.63
C ALA A 245 -19.23 31.82 -13.07
N GLY A 246 -17.90 31.79 -13.23
CA GLY A 246 -17.13 32.95 -13.71
C GLY A 246 -17.51 33.38 -15.14
N LYS A 247 -17.89 32.44 -16.01
CA LYS A 247 -18.45 32.76 -17.32
C LYS A 247 -19.83 33.43 -17.22
N ILE A 248 -20.70 32.93 -16.35
CA ILE A 248 -22.03 33.53 -16.11
C ILE A 248 -21.86 34.94 -15.50
N GLU A 249 -20.93 35.13 -14.57
CA GLU A 249 -20.60 36.43 -13.99
C GLU A 249 -20.14 37.42 -15.08
N ALA A 250 -19.21 37.03 -15.96
CA ALA A 250 -18.79 37.85 -17.09
C ALA A 250 -19.95 38.18 -18.06
N GLU A 251 -20.81 37.20 -18.39
CA GLU A 251 -22.01 37.44 -19.21
C GLU A 251 -23.03 38.37 -18.52
N GLN A 252 -23.13 38.35 -17.18
CA GLN A 252 -23.97 39.26 -16.41
C GLN A 252 -23.36 40.67 -16.31
N SER A 253 -22.05 40.79 -16.08
CA SER A 253 -21.34 42.07 -16.05
C SER A 253 -21.47 42.80 -17.40
N GLN A 254 -21.32 42.10 -18.53
CA GLN A 254 -21.51 42.70 -19.85
C GLN A 254 -22.96 43.18 -20.07
N ARG A 255 -23.96 42.44 -19.56
CA ARG A 255 -25.37 42.86 -19.62
C ARG A 255 -25.62 44.11 -18.78
N LEU A 256 -25.03 44.19 -17.58
CA LEU A 256 -25.12 45.38 -16.72
C LEU A 256 -24.49 46.61 -17.39
N GLU A 257 -23.31 46.46 -17.97
CA GLU A 257 -22.63 47.54 -18.71
C GLU A 257 -23.47 48.03 -19.90
N ASN A 258 -24.06 47.11 -20.68
CA ASN A 258 -24.95 47.46 -21.78
C ASN A 258 -26.21 48.21 -21.30
N ILE A 259 -26.82 47.78 -20.19
CA ILE A 259 -27.99 48.44 -19.58
C ILE A 259 -27.60 49.82 -19.01
N ASP A 260 -26.41 49.96 -18.42
CA ASP A 260 -25.92 51.25 -17.92
C ASP A 260 -25.63 52.23 -19.06
N ALA A 261 -25.12 51.75 -20.19
CA ALA A 261 -24.94 52.55 -21.41
C ALA A 261 -26.29 52.97 -22.03
N GLU A 262 -27.26 52.07 -22.11
CA GLU A 262 -28.63 52.37 -22.58
C GLU A 262 -29.32 53.38 -21.64
N ARG A 263 -29.22 53.20 -20.32
CA ARG A 263 -29.71 54.16 -19.32
C ARG A 263 -29.04 55.52 -19.46
N HIS A 264 -27.74 55.58 -19.77
CA HIS A 264 -27.05 56.85 -19.99
C HIS A 264 -27.54 57.54 -21.27
N ASN A 265 -27.73 56.80 -22.36
CA ASN A 265 -28.31 57.35 -23.60
C ASN A 265 -29.72 57.90 -23.38
N LEU A 266 -30.59 57.15 -22.69
CA LEU A 266 -31.95 57.59 -22.34
C LEU A 266 -31.96 58.80 -21.38
N LEU A 267 -30.96 58.91 -20.49
CA LEU A 267 -30.79 60.08 -19.63
C LEU A 267 -30.41 61.32 -20.46
N VAL A 268 -29.46 61.19 -21.39
CA VAL A 268 -29.08 62.28 -22.31
C VAL A 268 -30.26 62.68 -23.19
N GLU A 269 -31.02 61.72 -23.74
CA GLU A 269 -32.22 62.01 -24.52
C GLU A 269 -33.27 62.76 -23.68
N LYS A 270 -33.54 62.30 -22.45
CA LYS A 270 -34.41 62.99 -21.50
C LYS A 270 -33.94 64.41 -21.21
N GLU A 271 -32.65 64.65 -21.00
CA GLU A 271 -32.08 65.99 -20.78
C GLU A 271 -32.19 66.89 -22.02
N THR A 272 -32.07 66.33 -23.23
CA THR A 272 -32.32 67.10 -24.46
C THR A 272 -33.80 67.43 -24.66
N ALA A 273 -34.71 66.52 -24.33
CA ALA A 273 -36.15 66.76 -24.37
C ALA A 273 -36.56 67.81 -23.32
N MET A 274 -35.97 67.76 -22.12
CA MET A 274 -36.21 68.75 -21.05
C MET A 274 -35.78 70.15 -21.49
N ARG A 275 -34.58 70.32 -22.06
CA ARG A 275 -34.14 71.61 -22.61
C ARG A 275 -35.06 72.15 -23.71
N ARG A 276 -35.56 71.28 -24.60
CA ARG A 276 -36.54 71.67 -25.63
C ARG A 276 -37.89 72.10 -25.05
N ILE A 277 -38.30 71.53 -23.91
CA ILE A 277 -39.50 71.95 -23.17
C ILE A 277 -39.25 73.32 -22.52
N GLU A 278 -38.12 73.51 -21.83
CA GLU A 278 -37.74 74.81 -21.22
C GLU A 278 -37.66 75.94 -22.28
N GLU A 279 -37.09 75.65 -23.45
CA GLU A 279 -37.08 76.58 -24.60
C GLU A 279 -38.50 76.88 -25.11
N GLY A 280 -39.37 75.87 -25.21
CA GLY A 280 -40.77 76.03 -25.60
C GLY A 280 -41.62 76.81 -24.58
N GLU A 281 -41.39 76.58 -23.28
CA GLU A 281 -42.01 77.34 -22.19
C GLU A 281 -41.57 78.80 -22.25
N LYS A 282 -40.28 79.08 -22.45
CA LYS A 282 -39.77 80.44 -22.64
C LYS A 282 -40.40 81.13 -23.84
N ILE A 283 -40.48 80.47 -25.00
CA ILE A 283 -41.14 81.00 -26.20
C ILE A 283 -42.62 81.29 -25.92
N THR A 284 -43.29 80.44 -25.12
CA THR A 284 -44.70 80.63 -24.75
C THR A 284 -44.88 81.84 -23.82
N GLU A 285 -43.99 82.03 -22.85
CA GLU A 285 -43.98 83.21 -21.97
C GLU A 285 -43.68 84.49 -22.77
N ASP A 286 -42.66 84.47 -23.64
CA ASP A 286 -42.33 85.58 -24.54
C ASP A 286 -43.55 85.94 -25.42
N LEU A 287 -44.18 84.95 -26.08
CA LEU A 287 -45.39 85.16 -26.89
C LEU A 287 -46.53 85.76 -26.06
N LYS A 288 -46.77 85.25 -24.86
CA LYS A 288 -47.81 85.77 -23.95
C LYS A 288 -47.58 87.26 -23.62
N THR A 289 -46.34 87.67 -23.31
CA THR A 289 -46.06 89.11 -23.09
C THR A 289 -46.30 89.95 -24.35
N THR A 290 -46.07 89.41 -25.56
CA THR A 290 -46.42 90.12 -26.80
C THR A 290 -47.93 90.20 -27.04
N VAL A 291 -48.71 89.18 -26.65
CA VAL A 291 -50.17 89.21 -26.71
C VAL A 291 -50.72 90.23 -25.72
N ASP A 292 -50.26 90.23 -24.47
CA ASP A 292 -50.67 91.21 -23.44
C ASP A 292 -50.39 92.65 -23.91
N ARG A 293 -49.24 92.89 -24.57
CA ARG A 293 -48.90 94.19 -25.18
C ARG A 293 -49.84 94.55 -26.34
N LEU A 294 -50.13 93.61 -27.25
CA LEU A 294 -51.03 93.85 -28.38
C LEU A 294 -52.48 94.07 -27.93
N GLU A 295 -52.92 93.43 -26.84
CA GLU A 295 -54.23 93.70 -26.25
C GLU A 295 -54.30 95.10 -25.62
N ALA A 296 -53.22 95.56 -24.97
CA ALA A 296 -53.12 96.94 -24.48
C ALA A 296 -53.13 97.97 -25.63
N GLU A 297 -52.34 97.75 -26.69
CA GLU A 297 -52.33 98.61 -27.90
C GLU A 297 -53.69 98.62 -28.62
N LYS A 298 -54.38 97.48 -28.67
CA LYS A 298 -55.76 97.39 -29.18
C LYS A 298 -56.75 98.16 -28.32
N ALA A 299 -56.58 98.15 -26.99
CA ALA A 299 -57.44 98.90 -26.07
C ALA A 299 -57.24 100.42 -26.21
N THR A 300 -56.00 100.89 -26.38
CA THR A 300 -55.72 102.32 -26.62
C THR A 300 -56.26 102.79 -27.97
N LEU A 301 -56.00 102.03 -29.06
CA LEU A 301 -56.56 102.34 -30.38
C LEU A 301 -58.11 102.31 -30.38
N GLY A 302 -58.72 101.41 -29.60
CA GLY A 302 -60.17 101.37 -29.40
C GLY A 302 -60.72 102.63 -28.71
N GLN A 303 -59.99 103.19 -27.75
CA GLN A 303 -60.35 104.48 -27.14
C GLN A 303 -60.18 105.64 -28.11
N GLU A 304 -59.07 105.69 -28.84
CA GLU A 304 -58.82 106.73 -29.86
C GLU A 304 -59.91 106.76 -30.94
N LEU A 305 -60.31 105.58 -31.46
CA LEU A 305 -61.40 105.47 -32.43
C LEU A 305 -62.75 105.97 -31.89
N GLU A 306 -63.08 105.69 -30.62
CA GLU A 306 -64.32 106.21 -30.03
C GLU A 306 -64.24 107.73 -29.78
N THR A 307 -63.07 108.28 -29.44
CA THR A 307 -62.89 109.75 -29.35
C THR A 307 -63.05 110.44 -30.70
N LEU A 308 -62.40 109.94 -31.76
CA LEU A 308 -62.53 110.47 -33.12
C LEU A 308 -63.97 110.38 -33.64
N LYS A 309 -64.70 109.32 -33.28
CA LYS A 309 -66.12 109.14 -33.62
C LYS A 309 -67.03 110.17 -32.93
N VAL A 310 -66.71 110.57 -31.69
CA VAL A 310 -67.39 111.68 -31.01
C VAL A 310 -67.08 113.01 -31.72
N GLU A 311 -65.82 113.28 -32.04
CA GLU A 311 -65.42 114.49 -32.77
C GLU A 311 -66.09 114.61 -34.15
N ILE A 312 -66.15 113.52 -34.92
CA ILE A 312 -66.86 113.47 -36.21
C ILE A 312 -68.34 113.82 -36.02
N SER A 313 -69.01 113.28 -35.00
CA SER A 313 -70.42 113.60 -34.73
C SER A 313 -70.63 115.09 -34.39
N ASP A 314 -69.67 115.74 -33.74
CA ASP A 314 -69.75 117.18 -33.46
C ASP A 314 -69.44 118.04 -34.70
N PHE A 315 -68.52 117.61 -35.57
CA PHE A 315 -68.33 118.24 -36.88
C PHE A 315 -69.57 118.09 -37.79
N GLU A 316 -70.25 116.95 -37.78
CA GLU A 316 -71.51 116.75 -38.52
C GLU A 316 -72.61 117.73 -38.05
N LYS A 317 -72.77 117.91 -36.74
CA LYS A 317 -73.70 118.91 -36.16
C LYS A 317 -73.33 120.32 -36.59
N MET A 318 -72.03 120.66 -36.58
CA MET A 318 -71.53 121.97 -36.99
C MET A 318 -71.76 122.24 -38.49
N ALA A 319 -71.50 121.25 -39.35
CA ALA A 319 -71.76 121.34 -40.78
C ALA A 319 -73.24 121.58 -41.05
N LYS A 320 -74.12 120.82 -40.39
CA LYS A 320 -75.58 120.98 -40.51
C LYS A 320 -76.08 122.32 -39.98
N HIS A 321 -75.44 122.88 -38.94
CA HIS A 321 -75.76 124.24 -38.49
C HIS A 321 -75.44 125.28 -39.58
N ARG A 322 -74.24 125.22 -40.19
CA ARG A 322 -73.85 126.14 -41.26
C ARG A 322 -74.66 125.97 -42.55
N GLU A 323 -75.06 124.75 -42.90
CA GLU A 323 -75.95 124.47 -44.02
C GLU A 323 -77.31 125.18 -43.86
N ASN A 324 -77.86 125.18 -42.63
CA ASN A 324 -79.07 125.94 -42.30
C ASN A 324 -78.83 127.47 -42.35
N GLU A 325 -77.67 127.97 -41.92
CA GLU A 325 -77.33 129.40 -42.03
C GLU A 325 -77.23 129.86 -43.50
N ILE A 326 -76.56 129.07 -44.35
CA ILE A 326 -76.44 129.34 -45.79
C ILE A 326 -77.84 129.35 -46.43
N SER A 327 -78.69 128.39 -46.10
CA SER A 327 -80.09 128.35 -46.56
C SER A 327 -80.89 129.60 -46.16
N ALA A 328 -80.64 130.15 -44.97
CA ALA A 328 -81.27 131.38 -44.49
C ALA A 328 -80.66 132.68 -45.06
N LEU A 329 -79.46 132.60 -45.67
CA LEU A 329 -78.87 133.70 -46.44
C LEU A 329 -79.37 133.69 -47.89
N ILE A 330 -79.52 132.51 -48.52
CA ILE A 330 -80.07 132.38 -49.88
C ILE A 330 -81.45 133.01 -49.99
N ARG A 331 -82.41 132.66 -49.11
CA ARG A 331 -83.74 133.29 -49.10
C ARG A 331 -83.70 134.81 -48.98
N ARG A 332 -82.79 135.36 -48.17
CA ARG A 332 -82.64 136.82 -48.01
C ARG A 332 -82.10 137.51 -49.26
N LEU A 333 -81.35 136.81 -50.10
CA LEU A 333 -80.95 137.31 -51.41
C LEU A 333 -82.13 137.25 -52.40
N GLU A 334 -82.87 136.13 -52.42
CA GLU A 334 -84.08 135.98 -53.24
C GLU A 334 -85.15 137.04 -52.92
N ASP A 335 -85.43 137.31 -51.64
CA ASP A 335 -86.38 138.35 -51.21
C ASP A 335 -85.98 139.76 -51.69
N ASN A 336 -84.68 140.08 -51.61
CA ASN A 336 -84.12 141.38 -52.02
C ASN A 336 -84.07 141.53 -53.56
N GLU A 337 -83.77 140.46 -54.28
CA GLU A 337 -83.85 140.42 -55.74
C GLU A 337 -85.28 140.71 -56.21
N ASN A 338 -86.28 140.06 -55.61
CA ASN A 338 -87.70 140.31 -55.89
C ASN A 338 -88.13 141.77 -55.58
N GLU A 339 -87.66 142.37 -54.48
CA GLU A 339 -87.91 143.79 -54.18
C GLU A 339 -87.30 144.71 -55.26
N SER A 340 -86.07 144.40 -55.71
CA SER A 340 -85.40 145.17 -56.76
C SER A 340 -86.12 145.09 -58.11
N VAL A 341 -86.65 143.91 -58.47
CA VAL A 341 -87.45 143.69 -59.69
C VAL A 341 -88.72 144.55 -59.64
N SER A 342 -89.49 144.49 -58.55
CA SER A 342 -90.70 145.31 -58.38
C SER A 342 -90.41 146.81 -58.50
N ARG A 343 -89.24 147.27 -58.04
CA ARG A 343 -88.79 148.66 -58.19
C ARG A 343 -88.51 149.05 -59.64
N THR A 344 -87.97 148.14 -60.45
CA THR A 344 -87.74 148.37 -61.89
C THR A 344 -89.03 148.39 -62.72
N GLU A 345 -90.03 147.57 -62.37
CA GLU A 345 -91.35 147.60 -63.02
C GLU A 345 -92.06 148.95 -62.81
N ASN A 346 -92.00 149.51 -61.59
CA ASN A 346 -92.59 150.80 -61.26
C ASN A 346 -91.95 151.97 -62.06
N LEU A 347 -90.62 151.97 -62.21
CA LEU A 347 -89.92 152.96 -63.04
C LEU A 347 -90.31 152.82 -64.54
N THR A 348 -90.51 151.60 -65.02
CA THR A 348 -90.94 151.32 -66.40
C THR A 348 -92.35 151.86 -66.67
N ALA A 349 -93.26 151.81 -65.69
CA ALA A 349 -94.59 152.39 -65.82
C ALA A 349 -94.57 153.93 -65.95
N GLN A 350 -93.66 154.62 -65.25
CA GLN A 350 -93.54 156.09 -65.34
C GLN A 350 -93.08 156.57 -66.72
N ILE A 351 -92.17 155.83 -67.37
CA ILE A 351 -91.68 156.14 -68.73
C ILE A 351 -92.82 156.12 -69.76
N ASN A 352 -93.71 155.13 -69.66
CA ASN A 352 -94.84 154.98 -70.59
C ASN A 352 -95.89 156.10 -70.45
N SER A 353 -95.99 156.75 -69.29
CA SER A 353 -96.88 157.92 -69.09
C SER A 353 -96.41 159.15 -69.85
N LEU A 354 -95.09 159.41 -69.89
CA LEU A 354 -94.51 160.60 -70.52
C LEU A 354 -94.48 160.52 -72.05
N LEU A 355 -94.44 159.31 -72.61
CA LEU A 355 -94.54 159.09 -74.06
C LEU A 355 -95.89 159.49 -74.65
N ALA A 356 -96.99 159.30 -73.90
CA ALA A 356 -98.34 159.64 -74.34
C ALA A 356 -98.57 161.18 -74.45
N ASP A 357 -98.03 161.96 -73.51
CA ASP A 357 -98.15 163.42 -73.52
C ASP A 357 -97.40 164.07 -74.72
N MET A 358 -96.29 163.46 -75.16
CA MET A 358 -95.50 163.96 -76.29
C MET A 358 -96.22 163.85 -77.64
N ASP A 359 -97.06 162.83 -77.85
CA ASP A 359 -97.75 162.63 -79.14
C ASP A 359 -99.03 163.49 -79.25
N SER A 360 -99.66 163.84 -78.12
CA SER A 360 -100.76 164.80 -78.03
C SER A 360 -100.36 166.19 -78.55
N LEU A 361 -99.20 166.71 -78.11
CA LEU A 361 -98.70 168.03 -78.52
C LEU A 361 -98.19 168.09 -79.97
N ARG A 362 -97.88 166.93 -80.57
CA ARG A 362 -97.43 166.86 -81.98
C ARG A 362 -98.59 167.01 -82.97
N ALA A 363 -99.81 166.62 -82.59
CA ALA A 363 -101.00 166.75 -83.43
C ALA A 363 -101.47 168.21 -83.59
N HIS A 364 -101.41 169.01 -82.52
CA HIS A 364 -101.93 170.39 -82.53
C HIS A 364 -101.14 171.38 -83.40
N ARG A 365 -99.90 171.03 -83.79
CA ARG A 365 -99.01 171.88 -84.59
C ARG A 365 -99.24 171.76 -86.11
N ALA A 366 -99.91 170.71 -86.58
CA ALA A 366 -100.03 170.42 -88.01
C ALA A 366 -101.18 171.15 -88.73
N GLU A 367 -102.15 171.73 -88.00
CA GLU A 367 -103.39 172.26 -88.59
C GLU A 367 -103.43 173.79 -88.77
N LEU A 368 -102.40 174.54 -88.31
CA LEU A 368 -102.43 176.02 -88.28
C LEU A 368 -101.43 176.71 -89.23
N GLU A 369 -100.68 175.98 -90.04
CA GLU A 369 -99.67 176.54 -90.96
C GLU A 369 -100.18 176.63 -92.42
N VAL A 370 -101.45 176.98 -92.59
CA VAL A 370 -102.03 177.40 -93.88
C VAL A 370 -102.94 178.64 -93.68
N ARG A 371 -102.49 179.78 -94.23
CA ARG A 371 -103.28 180.98 -94.64
C ARG A 371 -103.49 182.13 -93.63
N ILE A 372 -102.63 183.15 -93.72
CA ILE A 372 -102.92 184.56 -93.36
C ILE A 372 -102.73 185.46 -94.61
N LEU A 373 -103.58 186.49 -94.74
CA LEU A 373 -103.83 187.36 -95.90
C LEU A 373 -104.40 188.73 -95.41
N PHE A 374 -104.40 189.88 -96.12
CA PHE A 374 -103.71 190.37 -97.34
C PHE A 374 -104.10 191.87 -97.58
N GLU A 375 -103.19 192.71 -98.10
CA GLU A 375 -103.37 194.17 -98.41
C GLU A 375 -103.74 195.11 -97.22
N SER A 376 -103.47 196.44 -97.22
CA SER A 376 -103.24 197.41 -98.33
C SER A 376 -102.27 198.59 -98.00
N GLY A 377 -101.75 199.27 -99.05
CA GLY A 377 -101.16 200.64 -99.05
C GLY A 377 -99.66 200.76 -98.68
N GLU A 378 -98.66 200.73 -99.57
CA GLU A 378 -98.31 201.62 -100.71
C GLU A 378 -98.20 203.13 -100.40
N ALA A 379 -97.23 203.91 -100.93
CA ALA A 379 -95.90 203.63 -101.51
C ALA A 379 -95.16 204.98 -101.76
N SER A 380 -93.81 205.02 -101.69
CA SER A 380 -92.89 205.62 -102.71
C SER A 380 -91.45 205.87 -102.17
N THR A 381 -90.41 205.52 -102.97
CA THR A 381 -88.95 205.75 -102.77
C THR A 381 -88.32 205.10 -101.50
N GLN A 382 -87.68 203.91 -101.48
CA GLN A 382 -86.79 203.17 -102.41
C GLN A 382 -85.32 203.64 -102.43
N VAL A 383 -84.39 202.67 -102.54
CA VAL A 383 -82.93 202.74 -102.83
C VAL A 383 -81.91 202.78 -101.66
N LYS A 384 -82.23 203.16 -100.42
CA LYS A 384 -81.20 203.21 -99.34
C LYS A 384 -81.05 201.93 -98.46
N GLY A 385 -82.09 201.11 -98.32
CA GLY A 385 -82.15 200.06 -97.28
C GLY A 385 -81.49 198.70 -97.58
N LEU A 386 -81.02 198.44 -98.81
CA LEU A 386 -80.47 197.12 -99.18
C LEU A 386 -78.99 196.91 -98.81
N VAL A 387 -78.27 197.97 -98.44
CA VAL A 387 -76.84 197.88 -98.07
C VAL A 387 -76.65 197.35 -96.65
N ASP A 388 -77.54 197.70 -95.72
CA ASP A 388 -77.38 197.39 -94.30
C ASP A 388 -77.69 195.92 -93.95
N GLN A 389 -78.46 195.20 -94.78
CA GLN A 389 -78.69 193.75 -94.60
C GLN A 389 -77.47 192.89 -94.95
N VAL A 390 -76.63 193.33 -95.89
CA VAL A 390 -75.44 192.55 -96.33
C VAL A 390 -74.41 192.45 -95.21
N ASN A 391 -74.25 193.51 -94.41
CA ASN A 391 -73.26 193.54 -93.33
C ASN A 391 -73.58 192.62 -92.15
N MET A 392 -74.87 192.35 -91.84
CA MET A 392 -75.20 191.41 -90.75
C MET A 392 -74.96 189.94 -91.13
N LEU A 393 -75.29 189.56 -92.37
CA LEU A 393 -75.07 188.19 -92.86
C LEU A 393 -73.59 187.81 -92.94
N GLN A 394 -72.70 188.80 -93.14
CA GLN A 394 -71.25 188.56 -93.17
C GLN A 394 -70.68 188.27 -91.77
N GLN A 395 -71.29 188.81 -90.71
CA GLN A 395 -70.86 188.61 -89.32
C GLN A 395 -71.27 187.23 -88.77
N GLU A 396 -72.38 186.65 -89.25
CA GLU A 396 -72.80 185.28 -88.91
C GLU A 396 -71.87 184.21 -89.53
N LEU A 397 -71.33 184.46 -90.73
CA LEU A 397 -70.47 183.51 -91.44
C LEU A 397 -69.13 183.29 -90.71
N GLU A 398 -68.53 184.35 -90.16
CA GLU A 398 -67.27 184.26 -89.41
C GLU A 398 -67.46 183.58 -88.05
N SER A 399 -68.62 183.78 -87.40
CA SER A 399 -69.01 183.05 -86.18
C SER A 399 -69.05 181.53 -86.41
N LEU A 400 -69.74 181.08 -87.46
CA LEU A 400 -69.87 179.66 -87.79
C LEU A 400 -68.51 179.00 -88.08
N ASN A 401 -67.61 179.74 -88.74
CA ASN A 401 -66.28 179.24 -89.09
C ASN A 401 -65.39 179.04 -87.85
N SER A 402 -65.58 179.85 -86.79
CA SER A 402 -64.87 179.67 -85.51
C SER A 402 -65.30 178.39 -84.78
N GLN A 403 -66.60 178.09 -84.74
CA GLN A 403 -67.14 176.87 -84.12
C GLN A 403 -66.71 175.60 -84.86
N LYS A 404 -66.57 175.68 -86.18
CA LYS A 404 -66.06 174.58 -87.01
C LYS A 404 -64.61 174.20 -86.61
N ALA A 405 -63.73 175.19 -86.47
CA ALA A 405 -62.33 174.96 -86.11
C ALA A 405 -62.16 174.34 -84.71
N GLU A 406 -63.01 174.73 -83.74
CA GLU A 406 -63.03 174.15 -82.39
C GLU A 406 -63.39 172.65 -82.42
N LEU A 407 -64.39 172.27 -83.22
CA LEU A 407 -64.78 170.86 -83.39
C LEU A 407 -63.72 170.02 -84.14
N GLU A 408 -63.06 170.59 -85.15
CA GLU A 408 -61.93 169.95 -85.84
C GLU A 408 -60.77 169.67 -84.87
N MET A 409 -60.46 170.61 -83.97
CA MET A 409 -59.45 170.41 -82.92
C MET A 409 -59.84 169.33 -81.88
N GLN A 410 -61.12 169.25 -81.50
CA GLN A 410 -61.59 168.20 -80.59
C GLN A 410 -61.57 166.81 -81.23
N LEU A 411 -61.86 166.70 -82.53
CA LEU A 411 -61.73 165.45 -83.30
C LEU A 411 -60.27 164.98 -83.38
N GLU A 412 -59.33 165.88 -83.63
CA GLU A 412 -57.90 165.56 -83.66
C GLU A 412 -57.43 165.01 -82.30
N LYS A 413 -57.81 165.67 -81.20
CA LYS A 413 -57.51 165.19 -79.84
C LYS A 413 -58.11 163.80 -79.57
N LYS A 414 -59.37 163.56 -79.95
CA LYS A 414 -60.01 162.25 -79.79
C LYS A 414 -59.37 161.17 -80.66
N THR A 415 -58.89 161.52 -81.85
CA THR A 415 -58.13 160.62 -82.72
C THR A 415 -56.82 160.21 -82.05
N GLN A 416 -56.09 161.15 -81.43
CA GLN A 416 -54.86 160.85 -80.69
C GLN A 416 -55.13 159.95 -79.47
N GLU A 417 -56.14 160.25 -78.64
CA GLU A 417 -56.56 159.40 -77.51
C GLU A 417 -56.91 157.96 -77.96
N ILE A 418 -57.59 157.79 -79.11
CA ILE A 418 -57.89 156.47 -79.67
C ILE A 418 -56.63 155.75 -80.13
N THR A 419 -55.67 156.42 -80.77
CA THR A 419 -54.41 155.78 -81.18
C THR A 419 -53.57 155.30 -80.00
N GLU A 420 -53.58 156.03 -78.88
CA GLU A 420 -52.86 155.64 -77.67
C GLU A 420 -53.52 154.43 -76.98
N GLN A 421 -54.86 154.38 -76.92
CA GLN A 421 -55.59 153.19 -76.48
C GLN A 421 -55.35 151.98 -77.39
N LEU A 422 -55.26 152.18 -78.71
CA LEU A 422 -54.98 151.09 -79.66
C LEU A 422 -53.60 150.46 -79.41
N ILE A 423 -52.57 151.29 -79.17
CA ILE A 423 -51.22 150.82 -78.82
C ILE A 423 -51.24 150.04 -77.49
N GLN A 424 -52.01 150.52 -76.50
CA GLN A 424 -52.12 149.83 -75.21
C GLN A 424 -52.80 148.45 -75.35
N VAL A 425 -53.85 148.35 -76.16
CA VAL A 425 -54.52 147.07 -76.47
C VAL A 425 -53.60 146.10 -77.21
N GLU A 426 -52.82 146.58 -78.19
CA GLU A 426 -51.90 145.73 -78.95
C GLU A 426 -50.76 145.18 -78.06
N ASN A 427 -50.22 146.00 -77.15
CA ASN A 427 -49.23 145.55 -76.14
C ASN A 427 -49.82 144.54 -75.14
N MET A 428 -51.05 144.75 -74.65
CA MET A 428 -51.73 143.76 -73.80
C MET A 428 -51.97 142.44 -74.53
N LYS A 429 -52.30 142.50 -75.83
CA LYS A 429 -52.48 141.33 -76.70
C LYS A 429 -51.17 140.57 -76.92
N GLU A 430 -50.04 141.26 -77.13
CA GLU A 430 -48.71 140.63 -77.19
C GLU A 430 -48.34 139.94 -75.87
N GLN A 431 -48.63 140.56 -74.71
CA GLN A 431 -48.38 139.93 -73.40
C GLN A 431 -49.23 138.67 -73.19
N ILE A 432 -50.53 138.72 -73.52
CA ILE A 432 -51.42 137.56 -73.46
C ILE A 432 -50.92 136.43 -74.38
N LEU A 433 -50.48 136.76 -75.59
CA LEU A 433 -49.93 135.79 -76.54
C LEU A 433 -48.62 135.16 -76.02
N GLY A 434 -47.73 135.95 -75.41
CA GLY A 434 -46.54 135.45 -74.71
C GLY A 434 -46.89 134.48 -73.57
N MET A 435 -47.78 134.89 -72.66
CA MET A 435 -48.21 134.04 -71.54
C MET A 435 -48.89 132.73 -72.00
N THR A 436 -49.64 132.77 -73.11
CA THR A 436 -50.29 131.58 -73.68
C THR A 436 -49.26 130.60 -74.24
N ASN A 437 -48.23 131.09 -74.93
CA ASN A 437 -47.14 130.26 -75.45
C ASN A 437 -46.32 129.62 -74.31
N ASP A 438 -46.06 130.35 -73.22
CA ASP A 438 -45.38 129.80 -72.05
C ASP A 438 -46.21 128.73 -71.33
N GLN A 439 -47.52 128.92 -71.19
CA GLN A 439 -48.43 127.89 -70.66
C GLN A 439 -48.44 126.63 -71.54
N HIS A 440 -48.40 126.78 -72.86
CA HIS A 440 -48.36 125.63 -73.78
C HIS A 440 -47.06 124.83 -73.63
N ARG A 441 -45.90 125.51 -73.60
CA ARG A 441 -44.59 124.87 -73.38
C ARG A 441 -44.52 124.13 -72.03
N LEU A 442 -45.01 124.75 -70.95
CA LEU A 442 -45.07 124.10 -69.64
C LEU A 442 -46.03 122.90 -69.60
N HIS A 443 -47.06 122.89 -70.45
CA HIS A 443 -47.93 121.73 -70.62
C HIS A 443 -47.20 120.56 -71.31
N GLU A 444 -46.49 120.84 -72.41
CA GLU A 444 -45.70 119.83 -73.13
C GLU A 444 -44.59 119.23 -72.25
N GLU A 445 -43.88 120.06 -71.48
CA GLU A 445 -42.87 119.61 -70.51
C GLU A 445 -43.51 118.71 -69.41
N LYS A 446 -44.69 119.09 -68.90
CA LYS A 446 -45.43 118.28 -67.92
C LYS A 446 -45.90 116.94 -68.51
N GLU A 447 -46.36 116.92 -69.75
CA GLU A 447 -46.76 115.69 -70.45
C GLU A 447 -45.56 114.75 -70.62
N SER A 448 -44.42 115.25 -71.08
CA SER A 448 -43.18 114.46 -71.21
C SER A 448 -42.70 113.88 -69.88
N LEU A 449 -42.72 114.67 -68.80
CA LEU A 449 -42.38 114.18 -67.46
C LEU A 449 -43.37 113.11 -66.97
N THR A 450 -44.66 113.27 -67.28
CA THR A 450 -45.70 112.28 -66.94
C THR A 450 -45.48 110.96 -67.68
N GLU A 451 -45.06 111.00 -68.95
CA GLU A 451 -44.69 109.81 -69.72
C GLU A 451 -43.45 109.10 -69.17
N GLN A 452 -42.41 109.86 -68.77
CA GLN A 452 -41.22 109.31 -68.13
C GLN A 452 -41.53 108.65 -66.78
N ILE A 453 -42.35 109.29 -65.94
CA ILE A 453 -42.83 108.71 -64.68
C ILE A 453 -43.59 107.41 -64.96
N ASN A 454 -44.49 107.40 -65.95
CA ASN A 454 -45.22 106.19 -66.34
C ASN A 454 -44.30 105.09 -66.91
N HIS A 455 -43.21 105.42 -67.59
CA HIS A 455 -42.19 104.44 -68.01
C HIS A 455 -41.50 103.81 -66.79
N LEU A 456 -40.91 104.64 -65.93
CA LEU A 456 -40.21 104.19 -64.73
C LEU A 456 -41.11 103.38 -63.80
N GLN A 457 -42.39 103.76 -63.67
CA GLN A 457 -43.37 103.00 -62.88
C GLN A 457 -43.61 101.59 -63.44
N ARG A 458 -43.67 101.43 -64.77
CA ARG A 458 -43.78 100.10 -65.41
C ARG A 458 -42.52 99.28 -65.22
N GLU A 459 -41.35 99.91 -65.33
CA GLU A 459 -40.04 99.25 -65.15
C GLU A 459 -39.85 98.77 -63.70
N VAL A 460 -40.15 99.61 -62.72
CA VAL A 460 -40.15 99.25 -61.28
C VAL A 460 -41.14 98.10 -61.00
N ASN A 461 -42.35 98.15 -61.55
CA ASN A 461 -43.32 97.07 -61.39
C ASN A 461 -42.81 95.75 -62.00
N SER A 462 -42.18 95.80 -63.18
CA SER A 462 -41.56 94.63 -63.83
C SER A 462 -40.42 94.04 -63.00
N LEU A 463 -39.53 94.88 -62.48
CA LEU A 463 -38.43 94.46 -61.61
C LEU A 463 -38.92 93.89 -60.28
N CYS A 464 -40.03 94.42 -59.74
CA CYS A 464 -40.65 93.92 -58.52
C CYS A 464 -41.21 92.49 -58.72
N ILE A 465 -41.85 92.23 -59.86
CA ILE A 465 -42.33 90.88 -60.24
C ILE A 465 -41.14 89.92 -60.39
N GLN A 466 -40.12 90.29 -61.17
CA GLN A 466 -38.93 89.45 -61.38
C GLN A 466 -38.18 89.15 -60.07
N LYS A 467 -38.12 90.13 -59.15
CA LYS A 467 -37.57 89.94 -57.81
C LYS A 467 -38.39 88.92 -57.01
N SER A 468 -39.71 89.05 -57.00
CA SER A 468 -40.60 88.10 -56.31
C SER A 468 -40.47 86.68 -56.86
N GLU A 469 -40.33 86.52 -58.18
CA GLU A 469 -40.12 85.22 -58.83
C GLU A 469 -38.77 84.59 -58.44
N LEU A 470 -37.69 85.40 -58.41
CA LEU A 470 -36.37 84.96 -57.96
C LEU A 470 -36.34 84.60 -56.48
N GLU A 471 -37.01 85.36 -55.61
CA GLU A 471 -37.09 85.08 -54.18
C GLU A 471 -37.81 83.75 -53.90
N GLU A 472 -38.93 83.46 -54.57
CA GLU A 472 -39.59 82.15 -54.44
C GLU A 472 -38.79 81.00 -55.08
N HIS A 473 -38.07 81.22 -56.19
CA HIS A 473 -37.16 80.21 -56.75
C HIS A 473 -35.99 79.89 -55.80
N ILE A 474 -35.41 80.89 -55.14
CA ILE A 474 -34.36 80.69 -54.14
C ILE A 474 -34.91 79.90 -52.95
N LYS A 475 -36.11 80.26 -52.47
CA LYS A 475 -36.78 79.62 -51.33
C LYS A 475 -37.16 78.16 -51.61
N THR A 476 -37.67 77.84 -52.79
CA THR A 476 -37.93 76.45 -53.21
C THR A 476 -36.64 75.65 -53.34
N SER A 477 -35.60 76.23 -53.97
CA SER A 477 -34.29 75.55 -54.08
C SER A 477 -33.62 75.30 -52.72
N ILE A 478 -33.76 76.22 -51.76
CA ILE A 478 -33.31 76.00 -50.37
C ILE A 478 -34.09 74.83 -49.75
N LEU A 479 -35.42 74.80 -49.89
CA LEU A 479 -36.26 73.75 -49.32
C LEU A 479 -35.88 72.36 -49.88
N GLU A 480 -35.73 72.22 -51.20
CA GLU A 480 -35.28 70.97 -51.83
C GLU A 480 -33.90 70.53 -51.33
N ASN A 481 -32.95 71.46 -51.20
CA ASN A 481 -31.61 71.15 -50.67
C ASN A 481 -31.64 70.73 -49.19
N THR A 482 -32.52 71.30 -48.37
CA THR A 482 -32.69 70.86 -46.97
C THR A 482 -33.28 69.46 -46.90
N GLN A 483 -34.34 69.17 -47.65
CA GLN A 483 -34.95 67.84 -47.71
C GLN A 483 -33.96 66.77 -48.20
N LEU A 484 -33.20 67.07 -49.26
CA LEU A 484 -32.23 66.15 -49.84
C LEU A 484 -30.98 65.95 -48.95
N ARG A 485 -30.70 66.87 -48.02
CA ARG A 485 -29.68 66.71 -46.97
C ARG A 485 -30.20 65.79 -45.86
N GLU A 486 -31.41 66.04 -45.37
CA GLU A 486 -32.06 65.22 -44.34
C GLU A 486 -32.24 63.77 -44.81
N GLU A 487 -32.73 63.56 -46.04
CA GLU A 487 -32.88 62.22 -46.63
C GLU A 487 -31.56 61.45 -46.70
N LYS A 488 -30.46 62.12 -47.07
CA LYS A 488 -29.11 61.53 -47.06
C LYS A 488 -28.64 61.18 -45.66
N GLU A 489 -28.95 62.01 -44.66
CA GLU A 489 -28.58 61.76 -43.26
C GLU A 489 -29.35 60.56 -42.68
N TYR A 490 -30.67 60.49 -42.89
CA TYR A 490 -31.47 59.32 -42.52
C TYR A 490 -30.97 58.04 -43.20
N LYS A 491 -30.62 58.11 -44.49
CA LYS A 491 -30.08 56.97 -45.23
C LYS A 491 -28.74 56.49 -44.66
N LEU A 492 -27.83 57.40 -44.33
CA LEU A 492 -26.53 57.07 -43.74
C LEU A 492 -26.70 56.43 -42.35
N ASN A 493 -27.58 57.00 -41.53
CA ASN A 493 -27.89 56.47 -40.19
C ASN A 493 -28.51 55.07 -40.25
N LEU A 494 -29.39 54.82 -41.24
CA LEU A 494 -29.97 53.49 -41.49
C LEU A 494 -28.90 52.48 -41.91
N GLU A 495 -27.97 52.85 -42.79
CA GLU A 495 -26.89 51.99 -43.27
C GLU A 495 -25.90 51.62 -42.14
N VAL A 496 -25.56 52.59 -41.27
CA VAL A 496 -24.76 52.35 -40.06
C VAL A 496 -25.48 51.41 -39.09
N ALA A 497 -26.78 51.60 -38.87
CA ALA A 497 -27.58 50.73 -38.01
C ALA A 497 -27.66 49.29 -38.57
N GLN A 498 -27.90 49.14 -39.87
CA GLN A 498 -27.91 47.84 -40.56
C GLN A 498 -26.56 47.11 -40.44
N LYS A 499 -25.44 47.83 -40.65
CA LYS A 499 -24.09 47.26 -40.49
C LYS A 499 -23.85 46.76 -39.06
N LYS A 500 -24.24 47.54 -38.05
CA LYS A 500 -24.07 47.17 -36.64
C LYS A 500 -24.96 45.97 -36.23
N ILE A 501 -26.17 45.88 -36.79
CA ILE A 501 -27.04 44.70 -36.63
C ILE A 501 -26.41 43.46 -37.28
N GLY A 502 -25.81 43.60 -38.47
CA GLY A 502 -25.06 42.53 -39.14
C GLY A 502 -23.88 42.03 -38.29
N GLU A 503 -23.01 42.95 -37.85
CA GLU A 503 -21.85 42.63 -37.00
C GLU A 503 -22.23 41.86 -35.73
N MET A 504 -23.31 42.28 -35.04
CA MET A 504 -23.86 41.54 -33.89
C MET A 504 -24.41 40.16 -34.29
N ALA A 505 -25.10 40.04 -35.43
CA ALA A 505 -25.60 38.75 -35.92
C ALA A 505 -24.46 37.78 -36.30
N GLU A 506 -23.36 38.27 -36.90
CA GLU A 506 -22.13 37.51 -37.13
C GLU A 506 -21.48 37.02 -35.82
N GLU A 507 -21.48 37.85 -34.79
CA GLU A 507 -20.94 37.49 -33.47
C GLU A 507 -21.80 36.43 -32.78
N PHE A 508 -23.12 36.57 -32.80
CA PHE A 508 -24.04 35.54 -32.31
C PHE A 508 -23.90 34.23 -33.10
N ARG A 509 -23.76 34.28 -34.43
CA ARG A 509 -23.46 33.11 -35.26
C ARG A 509 -22.20 32.38 -34.77
N ARG A 510 -21.08 33.09 -34.64
CA ARG A 510 -19.81 32.52 -34.13
C ARG A 510 -19.95 31.92 -32.73
N LYS A 511 -20.70 32.57 -31.82
CA LYS A 511 -20.99 32.03 -30.48
C LYS A 511 -21.88 30.79 -30.51
N ILE A 512 -22.78 30.66 -31.49
CA ILE A 512 -23.62 29.48 -31.69
C ILE A 512 -22.79 28.34 -32.29
N GLU A 513 -22.02 28.58 -33.36
CA GLU A 513 -21.13 27.60 -33.99
C GLU A 513 -20.17 26.98 -32.97
N ALA A 514 -19.52 27.81 -32.14
CA ALA A 514 -18.61 27.35 -31.09
C ALA A 514 -19.31 26.57 -29.96
N LYS A 515 -20.62 26.76 -29.76
CA LYS A 515 -21.42 25.93 -28.84
C LYS A 515 -21.83 24.61 -29.49
N ILE A 516 -22.20 24.61 -30.77
CA ILE A 516 -22.52 23.40 -31.54
C ILE A 516 -21.30 22.46 -31.58
N GLN A 517 -20.11 23.00 -31.84
CA GLN A 517 -18.86 22.22 -31.84
C GLN A 517 -18.62 21.54 -30.47
N LYS A 518 -18.84 22.24 -29.36
CA LYS A 518 -18.73 21.65 -28.01
C LYS A 518 -19.81 20.62 -27.69
N VAL A 519 -21.00 20.75 -28.28
CA VAL A 519 -22.04 19.71 -28.14
C VAL A 519 -21.61 18.45 -28.87
N ALA A 520 -21.06 18.56 -30.09
CA ALA A 520 -20.54 17.41 -30.83
C ALA A 520 -19.39 16.70 -30.08
N GLU A 521 -18.46 17.46 -29.49
CA GLU A 521 -17.39 16.91 -28.63
C GLU A 521 -17.95 16.15 -27.42
N LEU A 522 -19.01 16.66 -26.78
CA LEU A 522 -19.67 15.98 -25.66
C LEU A 522 -20.46 14.74 -26.12
N GLU A 523 -21.09 14.77 -27.29
CA GLU A 523 -21.77 13.62 -27.89
C GLU A 523 -20.80 12.48 -28.21
N GLU A 524 -19.60 12.78 -28.70
CA GLU A 524 -18.54 11.80 -28.95
C GLU A 524 -18.08 11.11 -27.64
N ILE A 525 -17.84 11.88 -26.58
CA ILE A 525 -17.49 11.36 -25.24
C ILE A 525 -18.63 10.49 -24.68
N ILE A 526 -19.89 10.89 -24.86
CA ILE A 526 -21.06 10.11 -24.42
C ILE A 526 -21.11 8.75 -25.14
N GLU A 527 -20.80 8.69 -26.45
CA GLU A 527 -20.78 7.43 -27.19
C GLU A 527 -19.51 6.59 -26.96
N GLU A 528 -18.40 7.18 -26.51
CA GLU A 528 -17.28 6.41 -25.93
C GLU A 528 -17.68 5.75 -24.60
N LEU A 529 -18.23 6.51 -23.66
CA LEU A 529 -18.69 5.99 -22.37
C LEU A 529 -19.80 4.94 -22.51
N ARG A 530 -20.70 5.07 -23.51
CA ARG A 530 -21.71 4.05 -23.81
C ARG A 530 -21.09 2.73 -24.25
N ARG A 531 -20.06 2.77 -25.11
CA ARG A 531 -19.32 1.56 -25.55
C ARG A 531 -18.61 0.90 -24.38
N ASP A 532 -17.97 1.67 -23.51
CA ASP A 532 -17.34 1.13 -22.29
C ASP A 532 -18.35 0.45 -21.36
N VAL A 533 -19.53 1.07 -21.15
CA VAL A 533 -20.61 0.47 -20.35
C VAL A 533 -21.15 -0.82 -20.99
N GLU A 534 -21.26 -0.89 -22.31
CA GLU A 534 -21.68 -2.09 -23.03
C GLU A 534 -20.65 -3.23 -22.88
N VAL A 535 -19.36 -2.94 -23.06
CA VAL A 535 -18.26 -3.90 -22.82
C VAL A 535 -18.24 -4.38 -21.36
N LYS A 536 -18.45 -3.49 -20.38
CA LYS A 536 -18.56 -3.89 -18.96
C LYS A 536 -19.83 -4.70 -18.65
N GLY A 537 -20.92 -4.48 -19.39
CA GLY A 537 -22.10 -5.33 -19.35
C GLY A 537 -21.78 -6.76 -19.79
N ASP A 538 -21.05 -6.93 -20.89
CA ASP A 538 -20.64 -8.23 -21.41
C ASP A 538 -19.61 -8.93 -20.50
N GLU A 539 -18.60 -8.21 -20.00
CA GLU A 539 -17.68 -8.73 -18.98
C GLU A 539 -18.44 -9.27 -17.76
N LEU A 540 -19.40 -8.49 -17.23
CA LEU A 540 -20.22 -8.90 -16.10
C LEU A 540 -21.07 -10.14 -16.42
N ASN A 541 -21.66 -10.21 -17.61
CA ASN A 541 -22.43 -11.39 -18.06
C ASN A 541 -21.54 -12.65 -18.08
N THR A 542 -20.33 -12.58 -18.63
CA THR A 542 -19.40 -13.73 -18.64
C THR A 542 -18.98 -14.15 -17.23
N LEU A 543 -18.77 -13.19 -16.32
CA LEU A 543 -18.45 -13.48 -14.92
C LEU A 543 -19.62 -14.14 -14.19
N VAL A 544 -20.85 -13.70 -14.44
CA VAL A 544 -22.06 -14.31 -13.87
C VAL A 544 -22.23 -15.75 -14.38
N ASP A 545 -21.97 -16.03 -15.66
CA ASP A 545 -22.00 -17.42 -16.18
C ASP A 545 -20.87 -18.30 -15.65
N TYR A 546 -19.69 -17.72 -15.39
CA TYR A 546 -18.61 -18.40 -14.66
C TYR A 546 -19.04 -18.74 -13.22
N VAL A 547 -19.69 -17.81 -12.50
CA VAL A 547 -20.24 -18.04 -11.15
C VAL A 547 -21.32 -19.13 -11.17
N ARG A 548 -22.26 -19.11 -12.13
CA ARG A 548 -23.27 -20.18 -12.32
C ARG A 548 -22.60 -21.54 -12.54
N THR A 549 -21.53 -21.57 -13.33
CA THR A 549 -20.74 -22.80 -13.60
C THR A 549 -20.04 -23.31 -12.34
N LEU A 550 -19.47 -22.42 -11.52
CA LEU A 550 -18.89 -22.78 -10.23
C LEU A 550 -19.94 -23.27 -9.24
N GLU A 551 -21.13 -22.65 -9.20
CA GLU A 551 -22.22 -23.04 -8.32
C GLU A 551 -22.72 -24.46 -8.65
N VAL A 552 -22.83 -24.81 -9.93
CA VAL A 552 -23.15 -26.19 -10.38
C VAL A 552 -22.05 -27.18 -9.97
N LYS A 553 -20.78 -26.82 -10.14
CA LYS A 553 -19.65 -27.66 -9.67
C LYS A 553 -19.67 -27.87 -8.17
N LEU A 554 -19.96 -26.83 -7.39
CA LEU A 554 -20.08 -26.89 -5.92
C LEU A 554 -21.26 -27.76 -5.48
N ARG A 555 -22.43 -27.62 -6.12
CA ARG A 555 -23.59 -28.51 -5.88
C ARG A 555 -23.24 -29.98 -6.11
N LEU A 556 -22.58 -30.30 -7.23
CA LEU A 556 -22.14 -31.65 -7.56
C LEU A 556 -21.08 -32.17 -6.58
N SER A 557 -20.14 -31.32 -6.15
CA SER A 557 -19.14 -31.68 -5.13
C SER A 557 -19.78 -31.98 -3.78
N ASN A 558 -20.72 -31.13 -3.32
CA ASN A 558 -21.45 -31.32 -2.07
C ASN A 558 -22.44 -32.50 -2.12
N GLN A 559 -22.86 -32.93 -3.32
CA GLN A 559 -23.62 -34.17 -3.51
C GLN A 559 -22.69 -35.39 -3.41
N LYS A 560 -21.51 -35.35 -4.05
CA LYS A 560 -20.49 -36.41 -3.93
C LYS A 560 -20.06 -36.59 -2.47
N LEU A 561 -19.80 -35.49 -1.76
CA LEU A 561 -19.42 -35.50 -0.34
C LEU A 561 -20.45 -36.26 0.50
N ARG A 562 -21.74 -35.90 0.37
CA ARG A 562 -22.83 -36.57 1.10
C ARG A 562 -22.94 -38.07 0.79
N VAL A 563 -22.72 -38.48 -0.45
CA VAL A 563 -22.67 -39.91 -0.81
C VAL A 563 -21.46 -40.60 -0.19
N THR A 564 -20.28 -39.96 -0.16
CA THR A 564 -19.10 -40.55 0.49
C THR A 564 -19.20 -40.59 2.02
N GLU A 565 -19.84 -39.60 2.64
CA GLU A 565 -20.15 -39.59 4.08
C GLU A 565 -21.11 -40.73 4.42
N GLN A 566 -22.20 -40.89 3.65
CA GLN A 566 -23.14 -42.00 3.85
C GLN A 566 -22.45 -43.36 3.72
N LEU A 567 -21.69 -43.59 2.65
CA LEU A 567 -20.93 -44.83 2.44
C LEU A 567 -19.87 -45.10 3.53
N LEU A 568 -19.32 -44.05 4.14
CA LEU A 568 -18.42 -44.18 5.28
C LEU A 568 -19.21 -44.62 6.52
N THR A 569 -20.34 -43.98 6.83
CA THR A 569 -21.18 -44.36 7.98
C THR A 569 -21.74 -45.78 7.88
N GLU A 570 -22.17 -46.21 6.69
CA GLU A 570 -22.61 -47.59 6.42
C GLU A 570 -21.46 -48.59 6.63
N LYS A 571 -20.23 -48.24 6.24
CA LYS A 571 -19.04 -49.07 6.49
C LYS A 571 -18.69 -49.13 7.96
N GLU A 572 -18.66 -48.00 8.67
CA GLU A 572 -18.41 -47.95 10.12
C GLU A 572 -19.44 -48.80 10.88
N GLU A 573 -20.72 -48.73 10.51
CA GLU A 573 -21.77 -49.58 11.08
C GLU A 573 -21.51 -51.06 10.78
N SER A 574 -21.16 -51.42 9.54
CA SER A 574 -20.78 -52.80 9.20
C SER A 574 -19.55 -53.32 9.95
N PHE A 575 -18.60 -52.43 10.30
CA PHE A 575 -17.45 -52.78 11.13
C PHE A 575 -17.86 -52.97 12.60
N ARG A 576 -18.70 -52.08 13.16
CA ARG A 576 -19.26 -52.26 14.53
C ARG A 576 -20.03 -53.57 14.66
N ASP A 577 -20.85 -53.92 13.66
CA ASP A 577 -21.59 -55.18 13.63
C ASP A 577 -20.67 -56.40 13.58
N ASN A 578 -19.56 -56.32 12.86
CA ASN A 578 -18.60 -57.42 12.77
C ASN A 578 -17.72 -57.52 14.03
N GLU A 579 -17.33 -56.39 14.63
CA GLU A 579 -16.66 -56.34 15.94
C GLU A 579 -17.55 -56.95 17.03
N ALA A 580 -18.85 -56.62 17.06
CA ALA A 580 -19.81 -57.22 17.98
C ALA A 580 -19.94 -58.75 17.79
N LYS A 581 -19.93 -59.25 16.54
CA LYS A 581 -19.90 -60.70 16.26
C LYS A 581 -18.61 -61.35 16.76
N PHE A 582 -17.45 -60.74 16.51
CA PHE A 582 -16.17 -61.27 17.00
C PHE A 582 -16.09 -61.30 18.53
N LEU A 583 -16.66 -60.30 19.22
CA LEU A 583 -16.74 -60.29 20.68
C LEU A 583 -17.66 -61.40 21.21
N GLU A 584 -18.79 -61.67 20.56
CA GLU A 584 -19.66 -62.79 20.94
C GLU A 584 -19.03 -64.16 20.61
N GLU A 585 -18.32 -64.30 19.48
CA GLU A 585 -17.53 -65.50 19.16
C GLU A 585 -16.39 -65.72 20.18
N GLN A 586 -15.68 -64.65 20.58
CA GLN A 586 -14.68 -64.70 21.64
C GLN A 586 -15.29 -65.16 22.96
N LYS A 587 -16.43 -64.58 23.36
CA LYS A 587 -17.17 -64.98 24.57
C LYS A 587 -17.58 -66.46 24.54
N ILE A 588 -18.10 -66.96 23.42
CA ILE A 588 -18.43 -68.38 23.23
C ILE A 588 -17.17 -69.26 23.34
N LEU A 589 -16.02 -68.81 22.82
CA LEU A 589 -14.75 -69.53 22.95
C LEU A 589 -14.24 -69.53 24.40
N GLU A 590 -14.35 -68.42 25.12
CA GLU A 590 -14.02 -68.32 26.55
C GLU A 590 -14.92 -69.22 27.41
N GLU A 591 -16.24 -69.20 27.18
CA GLU A 591 -17.19 -70.14 27.79
C GLU A 591 -16.79 -71.59 27.53
N ARG A 592 -16.39 -71.93 26.29
CA ARG A 592 -15.89 -73.27 25.95
C ARG A 592 -14.57 -73.61 26.64
N ILE A 593 -13.65 -72.67 26.78
CA ILE A 593 -12.39 -72.85 27.51
C ILE A 593 -12.69 -73.12 29.00
N THR A 594 -13.59 -72.36 29.62
CA THR A 594 -13.96 -72.60 31.04
C THR A 594 -14.63 -73.97 31.23
N SER A 595 -15.50 -74.39 30.31
CA SER A 595 -16.11 -75.74 30.33
C SER A 595 -15.07 -76.87 30.17
N LEU A 596 -14.09 -76.70 29.28
CA LEU A 596 -12.99 -77.64 29.12
C LEU A 596 -12.06 -77.65 30.34
N ALA A 597 -11.79 -76.50 30.95
CA ALA A 597 -10.99 -76.39 32.18
C ALA A 597 -11.68 -77.08 33.37
N GLN A 598 -13.00 -76.91 33.53
CA GLN A 598 -13.81 -77.65 34.51
C GLN A 598 -13.74 -79.17 34.28
N SER A 599 -13.85 -79.59 33.01
CA SER A 599 -13.77 -81.01 32.63
C SER A 599 -12.38 -81.60 32.91
N LEU A 600 -11.31 -80.85 32.64
CA LEU A 600 -9.94 -81.23 32.95
C LEU A 600 -9.71 -81.32 34.46
N ALA A 601 -10.21 -80.35 35.24
CA ALA A 601 -10.09 -80.33 36.70
C ALA A 601 -10.80 -81.54 37.35
N ALA A 602 -12.01 -81.87 36.89
CA ALA A 602 -12.73 -83.06 37.32
C ALA A 602 -11.99 -84.36 36.97
N ASN A 603 -11.32 -84.40 35.81
CA ASN A 603 -10.51 -85.54 35.39
C ASN A 603 -9.21 -85.67 36.20
N SER A 604 -8.52 -84.56 36.50
CA SER A 604 -7.36 -84.58 37.40
C SER A 604 -7.74 -85.01 38.82
N GLU A 605 -8.87 -84.54 39.35
CA GLU A 605 -9.37 -85.00 40.66
C GLU A 605 -9.69 -86.51 40.66
N ALA A 606 -10.20 -87.04 39.53
CA ALA A 606 -10.41 -88.48 39.36
C ALA A 606 -9.10 -89.28 39.31
N TYR A 607 -8.09 -88.77 38.60
CA TYR A 607 -6.74 -89.38 38.60
C TYR A 607 -6.08 -89.31 39.99
N ASP A 608 -6.16 -88.18 40.69
CA ASP A 608 -5.62 -88.03 42.04
C ASP A 608 -6.29 -88.99 43.03
N LYS A 609 -7.63 -89.12 42.97
CA LYS A 609 -8.36 -90.15 43.72
C LYS A 609 -7.83 -91.55 43.40
N MET A 610 -7.71 -91.90 42.13
CA MET A 610 -7.17 -93.21 41.72
C MET A 610 -5.73 -93.45 42.23
N ILE A 611 -4.87 -92.43 42.20
CA ILE A 611 -3.50 -92.48 42.73
C ILE A 611 -3.52 -92.68 44.25
N THR A 612 -4.36 -91.96 45.00
CA THR A 612 -4.49 -92.16 46.46
C THR A 612 -5.01 -93.56 46.80
N ASP A 613 -5.94 -94.09 46.02
CA ASP A 613 -6.51 -95.43 46.17
C ASP A 613 -5.46 -96.53 45.92
N VAL A 614 -4.65 -96.38 44.87
CA VAL A 614 -3.51 -97.27 44.58
C VAL A 614 -2.43 -97.14 45.65
N SER A 615 -2.10 -95.91 46.09
CA SER A 615 -1.15 -95.66 47.18
C SER A 615 -1.60 -96.31 48.49
N GLY A 616 -2.88 -96.23 48.83
CA GLY A 616 -3.48 -96.91 49.98
C GLY A 616 -3.37 -98.43 49.87
N LYS A 617 -3.71 -99.00 48.71
CA LYS A 617 -3.55 -100.45 48.44
C LYS A 617 -2.10 -100.90 48.59
N VAL A 618 -1.14 -100.17 48.03
CA VAL A 618 0.31 -100.44 48.13
C VAL A 618 0.81 -100.33 49.58
N LYS A 619 0.39 -99.32 50.34
CA LYS A 619 0.73 -99.20 51.77
C LYS A 619 0.20 -100.38 52.58
N ASN A 620 -1.03 -100.83 52.32
CA ASN A 620 -1.63 -101.96 53.01
C ASN A 620 -0.93 -103.29 52.66
N THR A 621 -0.53 -103.52 51.41
CA THR A 621 0.27 -104.70 51.06
C THR A 621 1.70 -104.63 51.59
N MET A 622 2.31 -103.45 51.65
CA MET A 622 3.65 -103.27 52.21
C MET A 622 3.65 -103.52 53.73
N ALA A 623 2.69 -102.98 54.48
CA ALA A 623 2.50 -103.33 55.89
C ALA A 623 2.23 -104.84 56.10
N GLY A 624 1.51 -105.48 55.17
CA GLY A 624 1.34 -106.94 55.16
C GLY A 624 2.66 -107.69 54.93
N ALA A 625 3.56 -107.16 54.11
CA ALA A 625 4.91 -107.71 53.91
C ALA A 625 5.82 -107.48 55.11
N ASP A 626 5.76 -106.30 55.74
CA ASP A 626 6.52 -105.97 56.96
C ASP A 626 6.16 -106.92 58.12
N ILE A 627 4.88 -107.30 58.27
CA ILE A 627 4.45 -108.34 59.23
C ILE A 627 5.11 -109.70 58.94
N VAL A 628 5.27 -110.06 57.66
CA VAL A 628 5.94 -111.31 57.27
C VAL A 628 7.45 -111.23 57.52
N ILE A 629 8.07 -110.07 57.26
CA ILE A 629 9.49 -109.81 57.56
C ILE A 629 9.75 -109.94 59.06
N HIS A 630 8.97 -109.26 59.91
CA HIS A 630 9.09 -109.38 61.37
C HIS A 630 8.95 -110.82 61.86
N LYS A 631 8.10 -111.63 61.22
CA LYS A 631 7.94 -113.03 61.56
C LYS A 631 9.18 -113.87 61.20
N PHE A 632 9.81 -113.59 60.06
CA PHE A 632 11.10 -114.19 59.72
C PHE A 632 12.22 -113.73 60.66
N GLU A 633 12.24 -112.47 61.07
CA GLU A 633 13.22 -111.95 62.05
C GLU A 633 13.09 -112.65 63.41
N GLU A 634 11.87 -112.86 63.90
CA GLU A 634 11.58 -113.62 65.13
C GLU A 634 12.05 -115.08 65.01
N ASP A 635 11.75 -115.76 63.90
CA ASP A 635 12.24 -117.11 63.61
C ASP A 635 13.78 -117.18 63.57
N PHE A 636 14.46 -116.22 62.93
CA PHE A 636 15.92 -116.14 62.92
C PHE A 636 16.51 -115.94 64.32
N GLY A 637 15.92 -115.09 65.16
CA GLY A 637 16.33 -114.91 66.56
C GLY A 637 16.17 -116.20 67.40
N ASN A 638 15.12 -116.98 67.15
CA ASN A 638 14.92 -118.29 67.78
C ASN A 638 16.02 -119.30 67.38
N TYR A 639 16.42 -119.33 66.10
CA TYR A 639 17.54 -120.17 65.65
C TYR A 639 18.87 -119.72 66.25
N GLU A 640 19.14 -118.42 66.35
CA GLU A 640 20.36 -117.87 66.96
C GLU A 640 20.48 -118.27 68.45
N SER A 641 19.39 -118.14 69.21
CA SER A 641 19.32 -118.56 70.62
C SER A 641 19.61 -120.08 70.80
N CYS A 642 19.09 -120.91 69.89
CA CYS A 642 19.36 -122.34 69.86
C CYS A 642 20.86 -122.63 69.60
N ILE A 643 21.45 -121.96 68.61
CA ILE A 643 22.88 -122.10 68.26
C ILE A 643 23.79 -121.67 69.43
N VAL A 644 23.46 -120.59 70.14
CA VAL A 644 24.19 -120.14 71.34
C VAL A 644 24.10 -121.17 72.48
N THR A 645 22.95 -121.83 72.64
CA THR A 645 22.74 -122.85 73.66
C THR A 645 23.59 -124.09 73.38
N VAL A 646 23.51 -124.64 72.16
CA VAL A 646 24.34 -125.79 71.74
C VAL A 646 25.83 -125.47 71.82
N SER A 647 26.24 -124.23 71.52
CA SER A 647 27.65 -123.80 71.64
C SER A 647 28.16 -123.81 73.09
N LYS A 648 27.32 -123.46 74.08
CA LYS A 648 27.68 -123.52 75.52
C LYS A 648 27.79 -124.95 76.02
N GLU A 649 26.92 -125.84 75.56
CA GLU A 649 26.98 -127.27 75.88
C GLU A 649 28.26 -127.91 75.31
N LEU A 650 28.60 -127.59 74.05
CA LEU A 650 29.82 -128.07 73.41
C LEU A 650 31.10 -127.59 74.13
N GLN A 651 31.15 -126.32 74.58
CA GLN A 651 32.27 -125.82 75.39
C GLN A 651 32.42 -126.55 76.72
N SER A 652 31.31 -126.91 77.36
CA SER A 652 31.31 -127.68 78.61
C SER A 652 31.85 -129.09 78.42
N ALA A 653 31.46 -129.76 77.32
CA ALA A 653 32.02 -131.06 76.94
C ALA A 653 33.53 -130.98 76.61
N MET A 654 33.98 -129.93 75.91
CA MET A 654 35.41 -129.70 75.63
C MET A 654 36.24 -129.48 76.91
N HIS A 655 35.67 -128.85 77.94
CA HIS A 655 36.33 -128.71 79.25
C HIS A 655 36.48 -130.07 79.94
N TRP A 656 35.43 -130.91 79.93
CA TRP A 656 35.47 -132.25 80.54
C TRP A 656 36.52 -133.17 79.89
N VAL A 657 36.67 -133.13 78.56
CA VAL A 657 37.71 -133.87 77.83
C VAL A 657 39.13 -133.38 78.15
N ARG A 658 39.29 -132.10 78.52
CA ARG A 658 40.59 -131.54 78.90
C ARG A 658 41.04 -132.03 80.28
N GLU A 659 40.14 -132.00 81.27
CA GLU A 659 40.43 -132.42 82.64
C GLU A 659 40.78 -133.92 82.71
N THR A 660 39.94 -134.77 82.12
CA THR A 660 40.17 -136.23 82.06
C THR A 660 41.47 -136.60 81.33
N ASN A 661 41.93 -135.77 80.39
CA ASN A 661 43.21 -135.97 79.73
C ASN A 661 44.42 -135.56 80.60
N ASN A 662 44.27 -134.58 81.50
CA ASN A 662 45.32 -134.19 82.46
C ASN A 662 45.48 -135.24 83.56
N GLU A 663 44.37 -135.76 84.10
CA GLU A 663 44.37 -136.88 85.08
C GLU A 663 45.08 -138.12 84.52
N ARG A 664 44.82 -138.44 83.24
CA ARG A 664 45.47 -139.54 82.51
C ARG A 664 46.99 -139.41 82.42
N GLU A 665 47.52 -138.20 82.23
CA GLU A 665 48.97 -137.97 82.18
C GLU A 665 49.61 -137.92 83.57
N GLN A 666 48.90 -137.49 84.63
CA GLN A 666 49.38 -137.65 86.02
C GLN A 666 49.63 -139.12 86.38
N LEU A 667 48.65 -140.01 86.15
CA LEU A 667 48.77 -141.45 86.41
C LEU A 667 49.94 -142.10 85.65
N LYS A 668 50.24 -141.60 84.45
CA LYS A 668 51.37 -142.06 83.61
C LYS A 668 52.73 -141.64 84.18
N THR A 669 52.83 -140.47 84.79
CA THR A 669 54.04 -140.04 85.53
C THR A 669 54.26 -140.85 86.81
N GLU A 670 53.18 -141.26 87.49
CA GLU A 670 53.23 -142.06 88.71
C GLU A 670 53.67 -143.52 88.44
N ILE A 671 53.19 -144.12 87.35
CA ILE A 671 53.70 -145.42 86.85
C ILE A 671 55.20 -145.34 86.49
N SER A 672 55.66 -144.18 86.00
CA SER A 672 57.06 -143.97 85.63
C SER A 672 58.01 -143.87 86.83
N SER A 673 57.55 -143.37 87.99
CA SER A 673 58.40 -143.32 89.20
C SER A 673 58.56 -144.69 89.86
N LEU A 674 57.49 -145.49 89.94
CA LEU A 674 57.53 -146.87 90.45
C LEU A 674 58.43 -147.79 89.61
N CYS A 675 58.59 -147.50 88.31
CA CYS A 675 59.52 -148.21 87.44
C CYS A 675 61.01 -147.89 87.73
N MET A 676 61.32 -146.77 88.40
CA MET A 676 62.68 -146.46 88.85
C MET A 676 63.06 -147.18 90.14
N GLU A 677 62.18 -147.28 91.15
CA GLU A 677 62.47 -148.03 92.38
C GLU A 677 62.77 -149.52 92.13
N LEU A 678 62.08 -150.13 91.15
CA LEU A 678 62.33 -151.50 90.71
C LEU A 678 63.68 -151.68 89.99
N LYS A 679 64.30 -150.60 89.51
CA LYS A 679 65.58 -150.61 88.80
C LYS A 679 66.76 -150.54 89.77
N ASP A 680 66.72 -149.63 90.75
CA ASP A 680 67.74 -149.51 91.80
C ASP A 680 67.92 -150.81 92.60
N LYS A 681 66.84 -151.55 92.84
CA LYS A 681 66.90 -152.86 93.51
C LYS A 681 67.57 -153.95 92.67
N LYS A 682 67.54 -153.84 91.35
CA LYS A 682 68.19 -154.77 90.41
C LYS A 682 69.70 -154.50 90.30
N GLU A 683 70.12 -153.23 90.44
CA GLU A 683 71.54 -152.83 90.45
C GLU A 683 72.25 -153.15 91.78
N GLN A 684 71.52 -153.28 92.91
CA GLN A 684 72.10 -153.86 94.14
C GLN A 684 72.45 -155.36 93.98
N GLU A 685 71.73 -156.12 93.14
CA GLU A 685 71.98 -157.56 92.94
C GLU A 685 73.17 -157.83 91.99
N SER A 686 73.38 -156.98 90.98
CA SER A 686 74.54 -157.11 90.08
C SER A 686 75.87 -156.82 90.80
N MET A 687 75.89 -155.85 91.73
CA MET A 687 77.06 -155.51 92.56
C MET A 687 77.63 -156.71 93.34
N PHE A 688 76.79 -157.60 93.88
CA PHE A 688 77.26 -158.82 94.56
C PHE A 688 77.78 -159.88 93.58
N ARG A 689 77.22 -159.93 92.37
CA ARG A 689 77.66 -160.85 91.30
C ARG A 689 79.02 -160.45 90.73
N GLU A 690 79.29 -159.15 90.65
CA GLU A 690 80.55 -158.60 90.14
C GLU A 690 81.72 -158.80 91.13
N ARG A 691 81.47 -158.68 92.44
CA ARG A 691 82.45 -158.98 93.50
C ARG A 691 82.94 -160.45 93.49
N VAL A 692 82.12 -161.37 93.00
CA VAL A 692 82.50 -162.79 92.77
C VAL A 692 83.34 -162.92 91.51
N GLY A 693 82.98 -162.20 90.44
CA GLY A 693 83.77 -162.14 89.19
C GLY A 693 85.19 -161.56 89.37
N GLU A 694 85.38 -160.61 90.30
CA GLU A 694 86.71 -160.08 90.65
C GLU A 694 87.66 -161.14 91.26
N LEU A 695 87.12 -162.18 91.93
CA LEU A 695 87.91 -163.32 92.40
C LEU A 695 88.24 -164.30 91.25
N GLU A 696 87.31 -164.51 90.31
CA GLU A 696 87.55 -165.34 89.12
C GLU A 696 88.55 -164.72 88.14
N MET A 697 88.60 -163.39 88.03
CA MET A 697 89.58 -162.69 87.18
C MET A 697 91.01 -162.65 87.77
N LYS A 698 91.18 -162.94 89.07
CA LYS A 698 92.51 -163.33 89.60
C LYS A 698 92.94 -164.72 89.13
N ALA A 699 92.00 -165.64 88.87
CA ALA A 699 92.30 -166.96 88.33
C ALA A 699 92.57 -166.94 86.82
N ARG A 700 91.76 -166.23 86.01
CA ARG A 700 91.93 -166.20 84.54
C ARG A 700 93.16 -165.41 84.07
N LYS A 701 93.75 -164.56 84.91
CA LYS A 701 95.05 -163.91 84.60
C LYS A 701 96.23 -164.91 84.57
N VAL A 702 96.11 -166.06 85.24
CA VAL A 702 97.05 -167.19 85.13
C VAL A 702 96.87 -167.96 83.81
N GLU A 703 95.69 -167.84 83.18
CA GLU A 703 95.31 -168.64 82.02
C GLU A 703 95.77 -168.01 80.68
N GLY A 704 95.95 -166.69 80.62
CA GLY A 704 96.57 -166.00 79.48
C GLY A 704 98.09 -166.24 79.35
N GLU A 705 98.80 -166.38 80.48
CA GLU A 705 100.22 -166.79 80.49
C GLU A 705 100.39 -168.23 79.97
N LYS A 706 99.37 -169.07 80.17
CA LYS A 706 99.32 -170.46 79.69
C LYS A 706 99.09 -170.59 78.19
N GLU A 707 98.37 -169.67 77.53
CA GLU A 707 98.10 -169.79 76.09
C GLU A 707 99.26 -169.29 75.20
N ILE A 708 100.08 -168.36 75.72
CA ILE A 708 101.40 -168.05 75.14
C ILE A 708 102.36 -169.23 75.38
N LEU A 709 102.28 -169.88 76.55
CA LEU A 709 103.02 -171.12 76.81
C LEU A 709 102.59 -172.24 75.83
N ILE A 710 101.30 -172.40 75.51
CA ILE A 710 100.80 -173.42 74.56
C ILE A 710 101.44 -173.29 73.17
N LYS A 711 101.67 -172.07 72.66
CA LYS A 711 102.39 -171.87 71.38
C LYS A 711 103.88 -172.21 71.48
N THR A 712 104.52 -172.00 72.65
CA THR A 712 105.89 -172.48 72.88
C THR A 712 105.96 -173.99 73.12
N VAL A 713 104.92 -174.59 73.69
CA VAL A 713 104.78 -176.05 73.85
C VAL A 713 104.59 -176.71 72.49
N GLN A 714 103.81 -176.15 71.57
CA GLN A 714 103.72 -176.66 70.19
C GLN A 714 105.06 -176.59 69.42
N GLN A 715 105.93 -175.63 69.74
CA GLN A 715 107.31 -175.60 69.22
C GLN A 715 108.27 -176.55 69.96
N LEU A 716 107.95 -176.94 71.20
CA LEU A 716 108.64 -178.00 71.92
C LEU A 716 108.15 -179.39 71.49
N GLU A 717 106.88 -179.56 71.11
CA GLU A 717 106.30 -180.79 70.57
C GLU A 717 107.01 -181.20 69.28
N MET A 718 107.23 -180.26 68.35
CA MET A 718 108.06 -180.53 67.15
C MET A 718 109.53 -180.86 67.48
N LYS A 719 110.08 -180.33 68.58
CA LYS A 719 111.44 -180.70 69.03
C LYS A 719 111.45 -182.04 69.80
N VAL A 720 110.36 -182.42 70.46
CA VAL A 720 110.21 -183.70 71.17
C VAL A 720 109.91 -184.83 70.18
N GLU A 721 109.16 -184.62 69.10
CA GLU A 721 109.09 -185.60 68.00
C GLU A 721 110.48 -185.88 67.42
N VAL A 722 111.31 -184.86 67.23
CA VAL A 722 112.68 -185.00 66.73
C VAL A 722 113.65 -185.60 67.78
N LEU A 723 113.49 -185.26 69.07
CA LEU A 723 114.33 -185.79 70.16
C LEU A 723 113.88 -187.16 70.71
N GLN A 724 112.64 -187.58 70.46
CA GLN A 724 112.14 -188.92 70.85
C GLN A 724 112.06 -189.90 69.67
N LYS A 725 112.18 -189.43 68.43
CA LYS A 725 112.72 -190.26 67.33
C LYS A 725 114.13 -190.77 67.68
N ILE A 726 114.96 -189.93 68.32
CA ILE A 726 116.26 -190.31 68.90
C ILE A 726 116.14 -191.26 70.13
N THR A 727 114.95 -191.42 70.73
CA THR A 727 114.74 -192.42 71.80
C THR A 727 114.12 -193.72 71.28
N LYS A 728 113.24 -193.67 70.26
CA LYS A 728 112.86 -194.88 69.50
C LYS A 728 114.07 -195.50 68.78
N GLU A 729 114.94 -194.69 68.18
CA GLU A 729 116.21 -195.14 67.59
C GLU A 729 117.32 -195.40 68.65
N LYS A 730 117.05 -195.25 69.96
CA LYS A 730 117.93 -195.71 71.05
C LYS A 730 117.43 -196.94 71.81
N ASP A 731 116.12 -197.13 71.93
CA ASP A 731 115.55 -198.34 72.56
C ASP A 731 115.21 -199.45 71.53
N GLU A 732 115.12 -199.13 70.23
CA GLU A 732 115.37 -200.11 69.14
C GLU A 732 116.83 -200.04 68.64
N GLY A 733 117.61 -199.09 69.15
CA GLY A 733 119.08 -199.04 69.04
C GLY A 733 119.84 -200.05 69.93
N ILE A 734 119.11 -200.87 70.71
CA ILE A 734 119.59 -202.09 71.37
C ILE A 734 118.43 -203.11 71.49
N SER A 735 118.18 -204.11 70.65
CA SER A 735 118.84 -204.68 69.45
C SER A 735 120.28 -205.21 69.58
N GLY A 736 120.63 -206.11 68.64
CA GLY A 736 122.00 -206.26 68.14
C GLY A 736 122.77 -207.53 68.51
N LEU A 737 123.17 -207.70 69.76
CA LEU A 737 124.34 -208.53 70.13
C LEU A 737 124.12 -209.55 71.29
N GLY A 738 122.87 -209.91 71.62
CA GLY A 738 122.53 -210.53 72.91
C GLY A 738 122.04 -212.00 72.94
N GLU A 739 121.31 -212.47 71.92
CA GLU A 739 120.77 -213.85 71.89
C GLU A 739 121.90 -214.91 72.01
N GLU A 740 123.07 -214.60 71.46
CA GLU A 740 124.29 -215.41 71.53
C GLU A 740 124.85 -215.58 72.97
N LYS A 741 124.41 -214.77 73.95
CA LYS A 741 124.75 -214.95 75.38
C LYS A 741 123.66 -215.61 76.22
N ARG A 742 122.41 -215.76 75.72
CA ARG A 742 121.41 -216.61 76.40
C ARG A 742 121.87 -218.09 76.48
N GLU A 743 122.84 -218.51 75.67
CA GLU A 743 123.43 -219.85 75.69
C GLU A 743 124.89 -219.91 76.21
N ALA A 744 125.72 -218.87 76.05
CA ALA A 744 127.15 -218.94 76.40
C ALA A 744 127.47 -219.04 77.91
N ILE A 745 126.65 -218.47 78.81
CA ILE A 745 126.89 -218.57 80.28
C ILE A 745 126.07 -219.69 80.94
N ARG A 746 125.08 -220.27 80.24
CA ARG A 746 124.56 -221.61 80.58
C ARG A 746 125.69 -222.65 80.64
N GLN A 747 126.77 -222.45 79.86
CA GLN A 747 127.98 -223.29 79.90
C GLN A 747 128.94 -222.96 81.06
N LEU A 748 129.19 -221.68 81.38
CA LEU A 748 130.34 -221.33 82.24
C LEU A 748 130.09 -221.22 83.75
N CYS A 749 128.89 -220.89 84.25
CA CYS A 749 128.69 -220.72 85.70
C CYS A 749 128.13 -221.94 86.45
N LEU A 750 127.67 -222.97 85.72
CA LEU A 750 127.67 -224.35 86.21
C LEU A 750 129.08 -224.78 86.70
N TRP A 751 130.14 -224.10 86.26
CA TRP A 751 131.52 -224.32 86.74
C TRP A 751 131.85 -223.63 88.09
N ILE A 752 131.04 -222.67 88.57
CA ILE A 752 131.30 -221.98 89.85
C ILE A 752 130.48 -222.54 91.00
N ASP A 753 129.26 -223.04 90.73
CA ASP A 753 128.60 -224.00 91.63
C ASP A 753 129.57 -225.15 91.96
N TYR A 754 130.30 -225.66 90.96
CA TYR A 754 131.36 -226.65 91.16
C TYR A 754 132.55 -226.13 92.00
N HIS A 755 133.03 -224.91 91.76
CA HIS A 755 134.25 -224.42 92.43
C HIS A 755 134.07 -223.87 93.86
N ARG A 756 132.85 -223.55 94.30
CA ARG A 756 132.59 -223.18 95.71
C ARG A 756 131.83 -224.22 96.52
N SER A 757 131.05 -225.12 95.91
CA SER A 757 130.81 -226.42 96.55
C SER A 757 132.12 -227.15 96.88
N ARG A 758 133.20 -226.83 96.14
CA ARG A 758 134.57 -227.29 96.40
C ARG A 758 135.40 -226.42 97.38
N ASN A 759 134.85 -225.32 97.91
CA ASN A 759 135.50 -224.49 98.95
C ASN A 759 134.68 -224.39 100.25
N ASP A 760 133.36 -224.62 100.19
CA ASP A 760 132.52 -225.12 101.30
C ASP A 760 133.36 -226.10 102.14
N TYR A 761 133.85 -227.13 101.44
CA TYR A 761 134.54 -228.25 102.05
C TYR A 761 135.96 -227.91 102.55
N LEU A 762 136.70 -227.02 101.86
CA LEU A 762 138.03 -226.63 102.33
C LEU A 762 138.00 -225.72 103.56
N ARG A 763 136.89 -225.05 103.89
CA ARG A 763 136.80 -224.25 105.13
C ARG A 763 135.91 -224.86 106.22
N GLU A 764 135.07 -225.85 105.91
CA GLU A 764 134.67 -226.84 106.91
C GLU A 764 135.91 -227.63 107.40
N VAL A 765 136.76 -228.12 106.48
CA VAL A 765 137.82 -229.09 106.79
C VAL A 765 139.20 -228.48 107.07
N LEU A 766 139.47 -227.20 106.75
CA LEU A 766 140.49 -226.41 107.50
C LEU A 766 139.92 -225.93 108.83
N SER A 767 139.58 -226.87 109.68
CA SER A 767 140.53 -227.49 110.60
C SER A 767 140.78 -226.63 111.83
N LYS A 768 140.54 -227.03 113.09
CA LYS A 768 140.15 -228.33 113.68
C LYS A 768 139.83 -229.51 112.76
N ILE A 769 140.88 -230.22 112.41
CA ILE A 769 140.98 -231.65 112.71
C ILE A 769 139.98 -232.03 113.87
N PRO A 770 139.04 -233.02 113.81
CA PRO A 770 138.27 -233.66 112.67
C PRO A 770 136.81 -234.28 112.99
N VAL A 771 136.10 -235.00 112.05
CA VAL A 771 135.18 -236.25 112.20
C VAL A 771 133.56 -236.31 112.18
N ARG A 772 132.92 -237.04 111.18
CA ARG A 772 131.65 -237.96 111.03
C ARG A 772 130.10 -237.66 111.28
N GLY A 773 129.18 -237.93 110.29
CA GLY A 773 128.17 -239.08 110.15
C GLY A 773 126.59 -239.14 110.49
N ARG A 774 125.69 -239.46 109.50
CA ARG A 774 124.42 -240.36 109.41
C ARG A 774 122.96 -240.08 109.97
N ARG A 775 121.91 -240.45 109.16
CA ARG A 775 120.56 -241.16 109.38
C ARG A 775 119.35 -240.66 110.27
N THR A 776 118.12 -240.84 109.70
CA THR A 776 116.77 -241.20 110.27
C THR A 776 115.96 -240.27 111.20
N THR A 777 114.62 -240.45 111.12
CA THR A 777 113.46 -239.78 111.78
C THR A 777 113.26 -238.31 111.45
#